data_AF-A0A8J5H730-F1
#
_entry.id   AF-A0A8J5H730-F1
#
_cell.length_a   1.000
_cell.length_b   1.000
_cell.length_c   1.000
_cell.angle_alpha   90.00
_cell.angle_beta   90.00
_cell.angle_gamma   90.00
#
_symmetry.space_group_name_H-M   'P 1'
#
loop_
_entity.id
_entity.type
_entity.pdbx_description
1 polymer ?
#
loop_
_entity_poly.entity_id
_entity_poly.type
_entity_poly.pdbx_seq_one_letter_code
_entity_poly.pdbx_strand_id
1 'polypeptide(L)'
;MRDTNPITSKLEAFMERLMSQQQVFIEQITSRQQGLEEQIVEISRTVQDARRQPLHTTDNPTSAEYDPSRGSEVRPELPTSGTMAPRYSKMEFPTYSGEGDPLSWVKRCEKFFTNQRTTEADKVGLVAFHMVGEAQLWFDQVEQEEPEITWKQFRDHCHIRFGPPLSNNPLGELANLKQTDSVEDYQRKFQSHLARTSDLRPQQQCFHQGGGLLRTNWGGTTTKLNTSSGGPPLAKTRTPDISKETPPVSFFKRLTRTEMAEWRAKSFVLTVMNHTPRVTSVNACFRLKCLMMTGKLEDKLSIEEGSDDVDAEVDAFVEHRYNHFSFIEDVAAARAPESLNHLLNMLQARGEALISPAAKEGLIPLVIPLSESPSGKLTSLLRWPTSPPGMEMPVVEVHKHGVWLLAKSVDQYIHRMLVEEDANVENSNKLWDASAEAGQKLYKKDDLSESGIADLDIYLLKKVGLFPDVIERKISRHLEKGDQVRNKYRAFIYEDLFHFPVSAMITGEFYTKQHFPGFGRPFAFNAQILLKVGRNLEAKDAARGALKSPWWTLGFKYQDVADIAEWEDEQIEYIKEKITEEGRMEDLKKGKAPEQVALDEAAFLMDLASIDGSWNEVVDRIAECYMEAGLHDIAKFIAFRE
;
A
#
# COMPACT_ATOMS: atom_id res chain seq x y z
N MET A 1 -63.45 45.69 -10.70
CA MET A 1 -62.19 45.06 -11.11
C MET A 1 -61.35 44.81 -9.87
N ARG A 2 -61.04 43.55 -9.59
CA ARG A 2 -59.94 43.13 -8.71
C ARG A 2 -59.20 42.09 -9.52
N ASP A 3 -58.01 42.41 -9.98
CA ASP A 3 -57.23 41.49 -10.80
C ASP A 3 -56.70 40.37 -9.89
N THR A 4 -57.28 39.18 -10.01
CA THR A 4 -56.75 37.99 -9.37
C THR A 4 -55.45 37.60 -10.07
N ASN A 5 -54.42 37.32 -9.27
CA ASN A 5 -53.07 37.10 -9.78
C ASN A 5 -53.06 35.89 -10.74
N PRO A 6 -52.46 36.00 -11.95
CA PRO A 6 -52.44 34.91 -12.93
C PRO A 6 -51.74 33.63 -12.43
N ILE A 7 -50.95 33.72 -11.35
CA ILE A 7 -50.35 32.55 -10.69
C ILE A 7 -51.41 31.78 -9.89
N THR A 8 -52.27 32.47 -9.12
CA THR A 8 -53.34 31.81 -8.33
C THR A 8 -54.35 31.08 -9.20
N SER A 9 -54.78 31.69 -10.33
CA SER A 9 -55.68 31.03 -11.29
C SER A 9 -55.07 29.77 -11.91
N LYS A 10 -53.76 29.76 -12.19
CA LYS A 10 -53.06 28.56 -12.68
C LYS A 10 -52.94 27.48 -11.62
N LEU A 11 -52.77 27.86 -10.35
CA LEU A 11 -52.68 26.92 -9.23
C LEU A 11 -54.02 26.26 -8.93
N GLU A 12 -55.12 27.03 -8.95
CA GLU A 12 -56.49 26.51 -8.81
C GLU A 12 -56.84 25.54 -9.95
N ALA A 13 -56.60 25.93 -11.20
CA ALA A 13 -56.82 25.06 -12.35
C ALA A 13 -55.94 23.78 -12.36
N PHE A 14 -54.74 23.83 -11.76
CA PHE A 14 -53.90 22.66 -11.56
C PHE A 14 -54.46 21.74 -10.47
N MET A 15 -54.92 22.30 -9.34
CA MET A 15 -55.53 21.53 -8.26
C MET A 15 -56.85 20.86 -8.67
N GLU A 16 -57.75 21.54 -9.41
CA GLU A 16 -58.97 20.92 -9.94
C GLU A 16 -58.67 19.74 -10.87
N ARG A 17 -57.61 19.85 -11.67
CA ARG A 17 -57.17 18.81 -12.61
C ARG A 17 -56.56 17.61 -11.87
N LEU A 18 -55.80 17.86 -10.81
CA LEU A 18 -55.23 16.83 -9.93
C LEU A 18 -56.32 16.07 -9.16
N MET A 19 -57.29 16.80 -8.58
CA MET A 19 -58.44 16.22 -7.89
C MET A 19 -59.31 15.37 -8.83
N SER A 20 -59.54 15.86 -10.06
CA SER A 20 -60.24 15.10 -11.11
C SER A 20 -59.50 13.80 -11.48
N GLN A 21 -58.17 13.84 -11.59
CA GLN A 21 -57.38 12.63 -11.85
C GLN A 21 -57.41 11.63 -10.68
N GLN A 22 -57.35 12.10 -9.43
CA GLN A 22 -57.50 11.22 -8.26
C GLN A 22 -58.87 10.54 -8.22
N GLN A 23 -59.96 11.26 -8.51
CA GLN A 23 -61.31 10.68 -8.50
C GLN A 23 -61.46 9.55 -9.52
N VAL A 24 -60.99 9.75 -10.77
CA VAL A 24 -61.01 8.71 -11.82
C VAL A 24 -60.14 7.51 -11.45
N PHE A 25 -58.99 7.73 -10.81
CA PHE A 25 -58.11 6.64 -10.35
C PHE A 25 -58.75 5.79 -9.24
N ILE A 26 -59.47 6.42 -8.30
CA ILE A 26 -60.21 5.72 -7.23
C ILE A 26 -61.36 4.88 -7.82
N GLU A 27 -62.10 5.41 -8.80
CA GLU A 27 -63.15 4.65 -9.49
C GLU A 27 -62.60 3.46 -10.29
N GLN A 28 -61.44 3.61 -10.95
CA GLN A 28 -60.76 2.50 -11.64
C GLN A 28 -60.29 1.40 -10.67
N ILE A 29 -59.73 1.76 -9.51
CA ILE A 29 -59.35 0.78 -8.48
C ILE A 29 -60.59 0.06 -7.96
N THR A 30 -61.66 0.78 -7.64
CA THR A 30 -62.91 0.21 -7.10
C THR A 30 -63.54 -0.77 -8.10
N SER A 31 -63.54 -0.44 -9.39
CA SER A 31 -64.02 -1.34 -10.46
C SER A 31 -63.15 -2.59 -10.63
N ARG A 32 -61.81 -2.45 -10.59
CA ARG A 32 -60.89 -3.62 -10.60
C ARG A 32 -61.08 -4.51 -9.38
N GLN A 33 -61.41 -3.94 -8.22
CA GLN A 33 -61.58 -4.69 -6.99
C GLN A 33 -62.85 -5.56 -7.02
N GLN A 34 -63.98 -5.02 -7.51
CA GLN A 34 -65.20 -5.81 -7.72
C GLN A 34 -65.00 -6.96 -8.71
N GLY A 35 -64.30 -6.72 -9.84
CA GLY A 35 -64.00 -7.78 -10.80
C GLY A 35 -63.09 -8.89 -10.27
N LEU A 36 -62.20 -8.58 -9.32
CA LEU A 36 -61.37 -9.56 -8.62
C LEU A 36 -62.18 -10.39 -7.61
N GLU A 37 -63.14 -9.78 -6.91
CA GLU A 37 -64.03 -10.50 -5.99
C GLU A 37 -64.92 -11.52 -6.72
N GLU A 38 -65.45 -11.17 -7.91
CA GLU A 38 -66.20 -12.10 -8.75
C GLU A 38 -65.35 -13.31 -9.19
N GLN A 39 -64.09 -13.09 -9.59
CA GLN A 39 -63.17 -14.16 -9.98
C GLN A 39 -62.80 -15.09 -8.81
N ILE A 40 -62.68 -14.56 -7.59
CA ILE A 40 -62.40 -15.36 -6.38
C ILE A 40 -63.58 -16.29 -6.06
N VAL A 41 -64.82 -15.85 -6.28
CA VAL A 41 -66.03 -16.68 -6.12
C VAL A 41 -66.06 -17.80 -7.16
N GLU A 42 -65.73 -17.51 -8.43
CA GLU A 42 -65.66 -18.50 -9.52
C GLU A 42 -64.61 -19.60 -9.23
N ILE A 43 -63.41 -19.21 -8.81
CA ILE A 43 -62.30 -20.12 -8.46
C ILE A 43 -62.66 -20.99 -7.25
N SER A 44 -63.32 -20.41 -6.25
CA SER A 44 -63.75 -21.14 -5.04
C SER A 44 -64.75 -22.26 -5.37
N ARG A 45 -65.60 -22.06 -6.40
CA ARG A 45 -66.51 -23.10 -6.91
C ARG A 45 -65.75 -24.24 -7.58
N THR A 46 -64.79 -23.94 -8.45
CA THR A 46 -64.02 -24.96 -9.18
C THR A 46 -63.17 -25.86 -8.26
N VAL A 47 -62.62 -25.30 -7.18
CA VAL A 47 -61.82 -26.05 -6.20
C VAL A 47 -62.66 -27.05 -5.38
N GLN A 48 -63.95 -26.78 -5.16
CA GLN A 48 -64.83 -27.72 -4.44
C GLN A 48 -65.19 -28.96 -5.28
N ASP A 49 -65.38 -28.79 -6.59
CA ASP A 49 -65.70 -29.90 -7.50
C ASP A 49 -64.53 -30.87 -7.70
N ALA A 50 -63.30 -30.34 -7.74
CA ALA A 50 -62.08 -31.15 -7.90
C ALA A 50 -61.80 -32.13 -6.74
N ARG A 51 -62.45 -31.96 -5.59
CA ARG A 51 -62.11 -32.68 -4.33
C ARG A 51 -62.84 -34.03 -4.14
N ARG A 52 -63.52 -34.56 -5.17
CA ARG A 52 -64.48 -35.68 -5.06
C ARG A 52 -64.09 -37.04 -5.67
N GLN A 53 -62.83 -37.30 -6.06
CA GLN A 53 -62.43 -38.59 -6.69
C GLN A 53 -61.26 -39.32 -5.97
N PRO A 54 -61.34 -40.66 -5.71
CA PRO A 54 -60.28 -41.44 -5.02
C PRO A 54 -59.54 -42.50 -5.88
N LEU A 55 -58.41 -43.01 -5.35
CA LEU A 55 -57.49 -44.02 -5.94
C LEU A 55 -57.88 -45.50 -5.66
N HIS A 56 -57.34 -46.45 -6.45
CA HIS A 56 -57.08 -47.85 -6.03
C HIS A 56 -55.85 -48.49 -6.74
N THR A 57 -55.48 -49.72 -6.36
CA THR A 57 -54.09 -50.26 -6.29
C THR A 57 -53.83 -51.60 -7.02
N THR A 58 -52.56 -51.85 -7.36
CA THR A 58 -51.77 -53.13 -7.53
C THR A 58 -52.43 -54.48 -7.90
N ASP A 59 -51.85 -55.23 -8.86
CA ASP A 59 -51.36 -56.64 -8.72
C ASP A 59 -50.79 -57.23 -10.06
N ASN A 60 -50.37 -58.51 -10.09
CA ASN A 60 -49.50 -59.20 -11.10
C ASN A 60 -50.08 -60.63 -11.43
N PRO A 61 -49.40 -61.68 -11.99
CA PRO A 61 -48.11 -61.84 -12.72
C PRO A 61 -48.10 -62.83 -13.96
N THR A 62 -46.92 -63.03 -14.58
CA THR A 62 -46.40 -64.27 -15.26
C THR A 62 -46.54 -64.49 -16.80
N SER A 63 -45.47 -65.11 -17.40
CA SER A 63 -45.41 -65.94 -18.65
C SER A 63 -45.57 -65.22 -20.02
N ALA A 64 -44.97 -65.62 -21.16
CA ALA A 64 -44.09 -66.76 -21.55
C ALA A 64 -43.21 -66.45 -22.81
N GLU A 65 -42.14 -67.25 -22.99
CA GLU A 65 -41.64 -67.91 -24.24
C GLU A 65 -41.11 -67.22 -25.54
N TYR A 66 -39.99 -67.81 -26.03
CA TYR A 66 -39.47 -68.05 -27.40
C TYR A 66 -39.32 -66.89 -28.44
N ASP A 67 -38.12 -66.52 -28.94
CA ASP A 67 -37.21 -67.16 -29.94
C ASP A 67 -37.57 -66.80 -31.43
N PRO A 68 -36.72 -66.97 -32.46
CA PRO A 68 -35.58 -66.08 -32.76
C PRO A 68 -35.44 -65.64 -34.25
N SER A 69 -34.29 -65.01 -34.55
CA SER A 69 -33.55 -65.08 -35.82
C SER A 69 -34.07 -64.37 -37.08
N ARG A 70 -33.36 -63.30 -37.47
CA ARG A 70 -32.55 -63.28 -38.71
C ARG A 70 -31.63 -62.07 -38.78
N GLY A 71 -30.35 -62.30 -39.04
CA GLY A 71 -29.42 -61.26 -39.48
C GLY A 71 -29.11 -61.39 -40.96
N SER A 72 -28.77 -60.28 -41.62
CA SER A 72 -27.69 -60.18 -42.61
C SER A 72 -27.45 -58.71 -43.00
N GLU A 73 -26.21 -58.41 -43.31
CA GLU A 73 -25.59 -57.10 -43.49
C GLU A 73 -26.15 -56.26 -44.66
N VAL A 74 -26.24 -54.93 -44.47
CA VAL A 74 -25.73 -53.91 -45.42
C VAL A 74 -25.26 -52.66 -44.63
N ARG A 75 -24.11 -52.10 -45.01
CA ARG A 75 -23.56 -50.77 -44.63
C ARG A 75 -23.13 -50.09 -45.95
N PRO A 76 -23.15 -48.76 -46.17
CA PRO A 76 -23.22 -47.59 -45.26
C PRO A 76 -24.55 -46.78 -45.41
N GLU A 77 -24.86 -45.67 -44.73
CA GLU A 77 -24.13 -44.39 -44.55
C GLU A 77 -24.66 -43.51 -43.37
N LEU A 78 -23.81 -42.58 -42.92
CA LEU A 78 -24.06 -41.33 -42.17
C LEU A 78 -24.71 -41.37 -40.75
N PRO A 79 -24.32 -40.45 -39.82
CA PRO A 79 -24.70 -40.54 -38.42
C PRO A 79 -25.95 -39.70 -38.06
N THR A 80 -27.03 -40.38 -37.66
CA THR A 80 -28.18 -39.76 -36.97
C THR A 80 -28.36 -40.36 -35.59
N SER A 81 -27.61 -39.84 -34.60
CA SER A 81 -27.87 -40.14 -33.19
C SER A 81 -29.24 -39.61 -32.80
N GLY A 82 -30.18 -40.53 -32.59
CA GLY A 82 -31.52 -40.21 -32.11
C GLY A 82 -31.48 -39.48 -30.77
N THR A 83 -32.14 -38.33 -30.72
CA THR A 83 -32.29 -37.47 -29.55
C THR A 83 -32.88 -38.22 -28.36
N MET A 84 -32.05 -38.57 -27.36
CA MET A 84 -32.55 -38.70 -25.99
C MET A 84 -33.00 -37.31 -25.53
N ALA A 85 -34.28 -37.02 -25.65
CA ALA A 85 -34.86 -35.78 -25.13
C ALA A 85 -34.69 -35.76 -23.59
N PRO A 86 -33.94 -34.81 -23.01
CA PRO A 86 -33.86 -34.68 -21.57
C PRO A 86 -35.24 -34.31 -21.05
N ARG A 87 -35.74 -35.02 -20.03
CA ARG A 87 -36.95 -34.58 -19.33
C ARG A 87 -36.62 -33.28 -18.59
N TYR A 88 -37.12 -32.16 -19.10
CA TYR A 88 -36.97 -30.86 -18.44
C TYR A 88 -37.60 -30.93 -17.04
N SER A 89 -36.76 -30.94 -16.01
CA SER A 89 -37.17 -30.73 -14.64
C SER A 89 -37.83 -29.36 -14.53
N LYS A 90 -39.10 -29.32 -14.12
CA LYS A 90 -39.87 -28.09 -13.91
C LYS A 90 -39.23 -27.28 -12.78
N MET A 91 -38.27 -26.41 -13.13
CA MET A 91 -37.68 -25.46 -12.19
C MET A 91 -38.63 -24.28 -12.00
N GLU A 92 -38.79 -23.86 -10.76
CA GLU A 92 -39.56 -22.67 -10.39
C GLU A 92 -38.64 -21.44 -10.43
N PHE A 93 -39.17 -20.29 -10.86
CA PHE A 93 -38.40 -19.06 -10.94
C PHE A 93 -38.24 -18.46 -9.54
N PRO A 94 -37.03 -18.04 -9.13
CA PRO A 94 -36.80 -17.52 -7.79
C PRO A 94 -37.40 -16.11 -7.62
N THR A 95 -38.21 -15.90 -6.57
CA THR A 95 -38.75 -14.59 -6.21
C THR A 95 -37.80 -13.77 -5.32
N TYR A 96 -37.98 -12.45 -5.27
CA TYR A 96 -37.19 -11.54 -4.43
C TYR A 96 -38.02 -10.35 -3.90
N SER A 97 -37.91 -10.10 -2.60
CA SER A 97 -38.68 -9.07 -1.87
C SER A 97 -37.94 -7.73 -1.68
N GLY A 98 -36.63 -7.70 -1.93
CA GLY A 98 -35.72 -6.61 -1.50
C GLY A 98 -34.97 -6.93 -0.19
N GLU A 99 -35.35 -7.99 0.52
CA GLU A 99 -34.68 -8.40 1.76
C GLU A 99 -33.45 -9.29 1.47
N GLY A 100 -32.28 -8.86 1.95
CA GLY A 100 -31.02 -9.60 1.86
C GLY A 100 -30.27 -9.45 0.53
N ASP A 101 -29.06 -10.01 0.46
CA ASP A 101 -28.11 -9.79 -0.64
C ASP A 101 -28.65 -10.26 -2.02
N PRO A 102 -28.87 -9.33 -2.97
CA PRO A 102 -29.40 -9.65 -4.30
C PRO A 102 -28.47 -10.56 -5.10
N LEU A 103 -27.15 -10.60 -4.84
CA LEU A 103 -26.20 -11.43 -5.59
C LEU A 103 -26.56 -12.92 -5.54
N SER A 104 -27.08 -13.40 -4.40
CA SER A 104 -27.47 -14.80 -4.22
C SER A 104 -28.79 -15.15 -4.92
N TRP A 105 -29.60 -14.16 -5.28
CA TRP A 105 -30.80 -14.31 -6.09
C TRP A 105 -30.49 -14.17 -7.58
N VAL A 106 -29.74 -13.14 -7.99
CA VAL A 106 -29.25 -12.94 -9.37
C VAL A 106 -28.52 -14.18 -9.90
N LYS A 107 -27.61 -14.78 -9.11
CA LYS A 107 -26.91 -16.03 -9.47
C LYS A 107 -27.86 -17.24 -9.66
N ARG A 108 -29.06 -17.22 -9.09
CA ARG A 108 -30.11 -18.24 -9.32
C ARG A 108 -30.90 -17.94 -10.60
N CYS A 109 -31.24 -16.68 -10.86
CA CYS A 109 -31.85 -16.23 -12.12
C CYS A 109 -30.96 -16.58 -13.32
N GLU A 110 -29.65 -16.32 -13.24
CA GLU A 110 -28.70 -16.63 -14.32
C GLU A 110 -28.60 -18.13 -14.63
N LYS A 111 -28.62 -18.99 -13.60
CA LYS A 111 -28.68 -20.45 -13.77
C LYS A 111 -30.00 -20.90 -14.41
N PHE A 112 -31.12 -20.29 -14.02
CA PHE A 112 -32.42 -20.54 -14.63
C PHE A 112 -32.40 -20.15 -16.13
N PHE A 113 -31.96 -18.94 -16.45
CA PHE A 113 -31.87 -18.44 -17.84
C PHE A 113 -30.97 -19.33 -18.71
N THR A 114 -29.81 -19.74 -18.18
CA THR A 114 -28.87 -20.62 -18.88
C THR A 114 -29.51 -21.98 -19.19
N ASN A 115 -30.26 -22.55 -18.23
CA ASN A 115 -30.90 -23.85 -18.42
C ASN A 115 -32.13 -23.80 -19.34
N GLN A 116 -32.96 -22.75 -19.23
CA GLN A 116 -34.17 -22.58 -20.05
C GLN A 116 -33.91 -21.87 -21.39
N ARG A 117 -32.68 -21.41 -21.64
CA ARG A 117 -32.27 -20.64 -22.83
C ARG A 117 -33.10 -19.36 -23.04
N THR A 118 -33.41 -18.66 -21.94
CA THR A 118 -34.13 -17.37 -21.96
C THR A 118 -33.33 -16.33 -22.75
N THR A 119 -33.97 -15.64 -23.69
CA THR A 119 -33.30 -14.62 -24.52
C THR A 119 -32.97 -13.37 -23.70
N GLU A 120 -31.96 -12.59 -24.08
CA GLU A 120 -31.55 -11.39 -23.32
C GLU A 120 -32.70 -10.39 -23.11
N ALA A 121 -33.59 -10.25 -24.09
CA ALA A 121 -34.76 -9.36 -24.01
C ALA A 121 -35.80 -9.84 -22.98
N ASP A 122 -36.00 -11.16 -22.86
CA ASP A 122 -37.01 -11.73 -21.96
C ASP A 122 -36.54 -11.75 -20.49
N LYS A 123 -35.23 -11.64 -20.22
CA LYS A 123 -34.66 -11.82 -18.86
C LYS A 123 -35.19 -10.81 -17.85
N VAL A 124 -35.21 -9.53 -18.20
CA VAL A 124 -35.62 -8.46 -17.28
C VAL A 124 -37.11 -8.57 -17.00
N GLY A 125 -37.96 -8.69 -18.03
CA GLY A 125 -39.41 -8.86 -17.85
C GLY A 125 -39.77 -10.11 -17.05
N LEU A 126 -39.07 -11.23 -17.27
CA LEU A 126 -39.27 -12.46 -16.49
C LEU A 126 -38.85 -12.30 -15.02
N VAL A 127 -37.84 -11.47 -14.74
CA VAL A 127 -37.42 -11.15 -13.37
C VAL A 127 -38.37 -10.18 -12.69
N ALA A 128 -38.74 -9.09 -13.35
CA ALA A 128 -39.70 -8.10 -12.87
C ALA A 128 -41.00 -8.76 -12.40
N PHE A 129 -41.53 -9.71 -13.20
CA PHE A 129 -42.73 -10.49 -12.85
C PHE A 129 -42.61 -11.32 -11.56
N HIS A 130 -41.40 -11.68 -11.14
CA HIS A 130 -41.14 -12.46 -9.92
C HIS A 130 -40.52 -11.63 -8.78
N MET A 131 -40.36 -10.32 -8.98
CA MET A 131 -40.09 -9.38 -7.88
C MET A 131 -41.39 -9.11 -7.12
N VAL A 132 -41.27 -8.96 -5.80
CA VAL A 132 -42.40 -8.75 -4.89
C VAL A 132 -42.04 -7.70 -3.85
N GLY A 133 -43.02 -7.15 -3.14
CA GLY A 133 -42.76 -6.21 -2.03
C GLY A 133 -42.04 -4.93 -2.48
N GLU A 134 -41.07 -4.46 -1.68
CA GLU A 134 -40.34 -3.21 -1.96
C GLU A 134 -39.55 -3.28 -3.27
N ALA A 135 -38.98 -4.44 -3.60
CA ALA A 135 -38.22 -4.63 -4.84
C ALA A 135 -39.07 -4.42 -6.09
N GLN A 136 -40.34 -4.80 -6.07
CA GLN A 136 -41.25 -4.55 -7.20
C GLN A 136 -41.51 -3.05 -7.37
N LEU A 137 -41.87 -2.35 -6.29
CA LEU A 137 -42.15 -0.90 -6.33
C LEU A 137 -40.95 -0.07 -6.80
N TRP A 138 -39.73 -0.51 -6.45
CA TRP A 138 -38.50 0.08 -6.98
C TRP A 138 -38.33 -0.17 -8.48
N PHE A 139 -38.59 -1.39 -8.96
CA PHE A 139 -38.46 -1.68 -10.39
C PHE A 139 -39.51 -0.95 -11.23
N ASP A 140 -40.75 -0.83 -10.75
CA ASP A 140 -41.81 -0.05 -11.39
C ASP A 140 -41.42 1.44 -11.58
N GLN A 141 -40.54 1.98 -10.74
CA GLN A 141 -39.94 3.31 -10.91
C GLN A 141 -38.80 3.29 -11.94
N VAL A 142 -37.87 2.31 -11.85
CA VAL A 142 -36.75 2.18 -12.79
C VAL A 142 -37.25 1.97 -14.23
N GLU A 143 -38.33 1.23 -14.45
CA GLU A 143 -38.94 1.00 -15.77
C GLU A 143 -39.57 2.28 -16.36
N GLN A 144 -40.01 3.23 -15.53
CA GLN A 144 -40.48 4.55 -15.97
C GLN A 144 -39.33 5.49 -16.35
N GLU A 145 -38.17 5.36 -15.71
CA GLU A 145 -36.97 6.16 -15.97
C GLU A 145 -36.13 5.59 -17.15
N GLU A 146 -36.04 4.26 -17.25
CA GLU A 146 -35.29 3.52 -18.29
C GLU A 146 -36.10 2.33 -18.87
N PRO A 147 -36.99 2.55 -19.86
CA PRO A 147 -37.90 1.51 -20.38
C PRO A 147 -37.24 0.40 -21.22
N GLU A 148 -35.95 0.52 -21.56
CA GLU A 148 -35.16 -0.50 -22.28
C GLU A 148 -33.92 -0.95 -21.48
N ILE A 149 -34.05 -1.12 -20.17
CA ILE A 149 -32.96 -1.55 -19.29
C ILE A 149 -32.46 -2.97 -19.66
N THR A 150 -31.15 -3.12 -19.92
CA THR A 150 -30.56 -4.44 -20.20
C THR A 150 -30.38 -5.29 -18.94
N TRP A 151 -30.28 -6.61 -19.08
CA TRP A 151 -29.99 -7.51 -17.95
C TRP A 151 -28.72 -7.10 -17.16
N LYS A 152 -27.71 -6.54 -17.84
CA LYS A 152 -26.50 -6.03 -17.18
C LYS A 152 -26.82 -4.85 -16.27
N GLN A 153 -27.45 -3.80 -16.80
CA GLN A 153 -27.85 -2.61 -16.05
C GLN A 153 -28.79 -2.96 -14.90
N PHE A 154 -29.74 -3.87 -15.13
CA PHE A 154 -30.65 -4.34 -14.09
C PHE A 154 -29.90 -4.93 -12.88
N ARG A 155 -28.89 -5.79 -13.09
CA ARG A 155 -28.07 -6.34 -12.01
C ARG A 155 -27.32 -5.25 -11.26
N ASP A 156 -26.74 -4.30 -11.99
CA ASP A 156 -25.91 -3.23 -11.43
C ASP A 156 -26.79 -2.27 -10.58
N HIS A 157 -27.94 -1.84 -11.09
CA HIS A 157 -28.94 -1.06 -10.36
C HIS A 157 -29.52 -1.81 -9.15
N CYS A 158 -29.83 -3.10 -9.28
CA CYS A 158 -30.31 -3.94 -8.18
C CYS A 158 -29.25 -4.09 -7.08
N HIS A 159 -27.97 -4.21 -7.44
CA HIS A 159 -26.86 -4.27 -6.50
C HIS A 159 -26.58 -2.93 -5.82
N ILE A 160 -26.75 -1.80 -6.51
CA ILE A 160 -26.66 -0.45 -5.90
C ILE A 160 -27.81 -0.20 -4.91
N ARG A 161 -29.03 -0.66 -5.21
CA ARG A 161 -30.21 -0.42 -4.38
C ARG A 161 -30.30 -1.34 -3.16
N PHE A 162 -30.11 -2.65 -3.34
CA PHE A 162 -30.33 -3.67 -2.31
C PHE A 162 -29.06 -4.42 -1.89
N GLY A 163 -27.94 -4.20 -2.57
CA GLY A 163 -26.65 -4.76 -2.16
C GLY A 163 -26.08 -4.05 -0.93
N PRO A 164 -25.22 -4.74 -0.15
CA PRO A 164 -24.42 -4.07 0.86
C PRO A 164 -23.48 -3.03 0.20
N PRO A 165 -23.14 -1.91 0.87
CA PRO A 165 -22.31 -0.86 0.29
C PRO A 165 -20.99 -1.40 -0.29
N LEU A 166 -20.61 -0.90 -1.47
CA LEU A 166 -19.45 -1.35 -2.27
C LEU A 166 -18.07 -1.21 -1.58
N SER A 167 -18.01 -0.69 -0.36
CA SER A 167 -16.78 -0.48 0.42
C SER A 167 -16.29 -1.71 1.19
N ASN A 168 -17.11 -2.74 1.39
CA ASN A 168 -16.71 -3.91 2.20
C ASN A 168 -15.96 -4.96 1.39
N ASN A 169 -14.63 -4.97 1.53
CA ASN A 169 -13.73 -6.04 1.09
C ASN A 169 -14.20 -7.43 1.62
N PRO A 170 -14.75 -8.32 0.77
CA PRO A 170 -15.33 -9.59 1.23
C PRO A 170 -14.28 -10.56 1.79
N LEU A 171 -13.05 -10.48 1.28
CA LEU A 171 -11.92 -11.25 1.80
C LEU A 171 -11.46 -10.72 3.17
N GLY A 172 -11.59 -9.41 3.40
CA GLY A 172 -11.35 -8.76 4.68
C GLY A 172 -12.40 -9.13 5.74
N GLU A 173 -13.68 -9.24 5.36
CA GLU A 173 -14.72 -9.80 6.23
C GLU A 173 -14.42 -11.27 6.59
N LEU A 174 -14.12 -12.09 5.58
CA LEU A 174 -13.80 -13.52 5.78
C LEU A 174 -12.57 -13.73 6.67
N ALA A 175 -11.52 -12.90 6.51
CA ALA A 175 -10.31 -12.96 7.32
C ALA A 175 -10.50 -12.47 8.77
N ASN A 176 -11.50 -11.60 9.01
CA ASN A 176 -11.81 -11.07 10.34
C ASN A 176 -12.97 -11.81 11.04
N LEU A 177 -13.65 -12.74 10.37
CA LEU A 177 -14.74 -13.51 10.94
C LEU A 177 -14.24 -14.41 12.08
N LYS A 178 -14.66 -14.09 13.31
CA LYS A 178 -14.40 -14.87 14.52
C LYS A 178 -15.67 -15.61 14.94
N GLN A 179 -15.52 -16.77 15.59
CA GLN A 179 -16.64 -17.40 16.27
C GLN A 179 -16.97 -16.62 17.55
N THR A 180 -18.13 -15.97 17.58
CA THR A 180 -18.70 -15.32 18.78
C THR A 180 -19.68 -16.22 19.52
N ASP A 181 -20.42 -17.04 18.78
CA ASP A 181 -21.59 -17.78 19.25
C ASP A 181 -21.45 -19.30 18.93
N SER A 182 -22.52 -19.93 18.45
CA SER A 182 -22.53 -21.33 18.03
C SER A 182 -21.58 -21.60 16.83
N VAL A 183 -21.09 -22.85 16.73
CA VAL A 183 -20.28 -23.29 15.58
C VAL A 183 -21.11 -23.27 14.29
N GLU A 184 -22.40 -23.60 14.36
CA GLU A 184 -23.31 -23.61 13.20
C GLU A 184 -23.55 -22.20 12.65
N ASP A 185 -23.72 -21.20 13.51
CA ASP A 185 -23.90 -19.81 13.05
C ASP A 185 -22.60 -19.21 12.53
N TYR A 186 -21.45 -19.60 13.09
CA TYR A 186 -20.15 -19.29 12.50
C TYR A 186 -20.00 -19.92 11.11
N GLN A 187 -20.33 -21.21 10.94
CA GLN A 187 -20.29 -21.88 9.63
C GLN A 187 -21.24 -21.24 8.61
N ARG A 188 -22.46 -20.86 9.04
CA ARG A 188 -23.45 -20.16 8.19
C ARG A 188 -22.93 -18.80 7.72
N LYS A 189 -22.38 -17.99 8.64
CA LYS A 189 -21.74 -16.70 8.32
C LYS A 189 -20.54 -16.91 7.38
N PHE A 190 -19.66 -17.86 7.68
CA PHE A 190 -18.47 -18.20 6.87
C PHE A 190 -18.84 -18.58 5.43
N GLN A 191 -19.83 -19.45 5.24
CA GLN A 191 -20.31 -19.82 3.90
C GLN A 191 -20.92 -18.62 3.13
N SER A 192 -21.64 -17.73 3.82
CA SER A 192 -22.20 -16.52 3.22
C SER A 192 -21.10 -15.56 2.71
N HIS A 193 -20.08 -15.28 3.53
CA HIS A 193 -18.93 -14.45 3.10
C HIS A 193 -18.11 -15.14 2.00
N LEU A 194 -17.93 -16.47 2.06
CA LEU A 194 -17.20 -17.24 1.06
C LEU A 194 -17.92 -17.27 -0.30
N ALA A 195 -19.26 -17.23 -0.33
CA ALA A 195 -20.05 -17.10 -1.56
C ALA A 195 -19.95 -15.71 -2.23
N ARG A 196 -19.46 -14.71 -1.48
CA ARG A 196 -19.15 -13.34 -1.96
C ARG A 196 -17.68 -13.17 -2.37
N THR A 197 -16.79 -14.11 -2.03
CA THR A 197 -15.40 -14.14 -2.56
C THR A 197 -15.28 -15.06 -3.78
N SER A 198 -14.94 -14.51 -4.94
CA SER A 198 -14.42 -15.30 -6.06
C SER A 198 -13.05 -15.91 -5.69
N ASP A 199 -12.80 -17.14 -6.14
CA ASP A 199 -11.45 -17.73 -6.28
C ASP A 199 -10.62 -17.99 -5.01
N LEU A 200 -11.18 -18.73 -4.05
CA LEU A 200 -10.39 -19.41 -3.01
C LEU A 200 -10.22 -20.90 -3.32
N ARG A 201 -8.97 -21.37 -3.46
CA ARG A 201 -8.66 -22.81 -3.60
C ARG A 201 -9.07 -23.59 -2.35
N PRO A 202 -9.49 -24.87 -2.43
CA PRO A 202 -9.99 -25.65 -1.28
C PRO A 202 -9.08 -25.63 -0.04
N GLN A 203 -7.75 -25.72 -0.22
CA GLN A 203 -6.79 -25.63 0.89
C GLN A 203 -6.80 -24.28 1.61
N GLN A 204 -7.07 -23.18 0.89
CA GLN A 204 -7.18 -21.84 1.48
C GLN A 204 -8.50 -21.70 2.25
N GLN A 205 -9.60 -22.28 1.74
CA GLN A 205 -10.88 -22.33 2.45
C GLN A 205 -10.73 -23.05 3.80
N CYS A 206 -10.10 -24.23 3.82
CA CYS A 206 -9.80 -24.96 5.07
C CYS A 206 -8.90 -24.15 6.03
N PHE A 207 -7.91 -23.42 5.51
CA PHE A 207 -7.01 -22.60 6.34
C PHE A 207 -7.73 -21.42 7.00
N HIS A 208 -8.61 -20.72 6.28
CA HIS A 208 -9.42 -19.65 6.84
C HIS A 208 -10.48 -20.15 7.83
N GLN A 209 -11.13 -21.28 7.53
CA GLN A 209 -12.11 -21.91 8.43
C GLN A 209 -11.44 -22.36 9.74
N GLY A 210 -10.29 -23.03 9.66
CA GLY A 210 -9.49 -23.41 10.84
C GLY A 210 -8.96 -22.20 11.61
N GLY A 211 -8.48 -21.17 10.91
CA GLY A 211 -7.97 -19.94 11.53
C GLY A 211 -9.01 -19.11 12.29
N GLY A 212 -10.29 -19.14 11.88
CA GLY A 212 -11.38 -18.49 12.61
C GLY A 212 -11.91 -19.31 13.79
N LEU A 213 -11.93 -20.65 13.67
CA LEU A 213 -12.23 -21.58 14.78
C LEU A 213 -11.18 -21.51 15.91
N LEU A 214 -9.90 -21.40 15.56
CA LEU A 214 -8.79 -21.29 16.52
C LEU A 214 -8.69 -19.91 17.21
N ARG A 215 -9.45 -18.90 16.76
CA ARG A 215 -9.50 -17.56 17.39
C ARG A 215 -10.56 -17.47 18.49
N THR A 216 -10.56 -18.42 19.42
CA THR A 216 -11.31 -18.33 20.67
C THR A 216 -10.33 -18.15 21.85
N ASN A 217 -10.35 -16.94 22.43
CA ASN A 217 -9.62 -16.52 23.64
C ASN A 217 -8.18 -17.02 23.84
N TRP A 218 -7.21 -16.33 23.21
CA TRP A 218 -5.88 -16.21 23.82
C TRP A 218 -5.29 -14.81 23.57
N GLY A 219 -5.11 -14.07 24.66
CA GLY A 219 -4.35 -12.81 24.67
C GLY A 219 -2.94 -13.06 25.18
N GLY A 220 -1.94 -12.57 24.45
CA GLY A 220 -0.56 -12.52 24.91
C GLY A 220 0.36 -13.63 24.39
N THR A 221 1.54 -13.19 23.96
CA THR A 221 2.78 -13.97 23.74
C THR A 221 2.85 -14.86 22.49
N THR A 222 3.62 -14.38 21.52
CA THR A 222 4.23 -15.14 20.43
C THR A 222 5.10 -16.27 20.96
N THR A 223 4.91 -17.51 20.48
CA THR A 223 5.95 -18.56 20.54
C THR A 223 5.87 -19.45 19.31
N LYS A 224 7.05 -19.83 18.81
CA LYS A 224 7.25 -20.61 17.57
C LYS A 224 6.70 -22.04 17.71
N LEU A 225 6.13 -22.57 16.64
CA LEU A 225 5.91 -24.01 16.48
C LEU A 225 6.79 -24.52 15.34
N ASN A 226 7.88 -25.19 15.70
CA ASN A 226 8.70 -25.97 14.77
C ASN A 226 7.97 -27.26 14.41
N THR A 227 7.97 -27.63 13.13
CA THR A 227 7.62 -28.97 12.68
C THR A 227 8.88 -29.85 12.59
N SER A 228 8.94 -30.91 13.38
CA SER A 228 9.91 -32.00 13.18
C SER A 228 9.22 -33.34 13.45
N SER A 229 9.57 -34.34 12.64
CA SER A 229 8.92 -35.65 12.58
C SER A 229 9.68 -36.72 13.37
N GLY A 230 8.97 -37.73 13.87
CA GLY A 230 9.54 -39.08 14.09
C GLY A 230 9.49 -39.67 15.51
N GLY A 231 8.65 -40.70 15.68
CA GLY A 231 9.03 -41.96 16.37
C GLY A 231 8.96 -42.05 17.92
N PRO A 232 8.50 -43.18 18.51
CA PRO A 232 8.35 -43.38 19.97
C PRO A 232 9.33 -44.49 20.50
N PRO A 233 9.16 -45.09 21.71
CA PRO A 233 8.55 -44.64 23.00
C PRO A 233 9.51 -44.83 24.22
N LEU A 234 9.08 -44.43 25.44
CA LEU A 234 8.99 -45.28 26.67
C LEU A 234 9.12 -44.55 28.04
N ALA A 235 8.21 -44.94 28.95
CA ALA A 235 8.38 -45.08 30.42
C ALA A 235 8.84 -43.91 31.32
N LYS A 236 7.84 -43.21 31.89
CA LYS A 236 7.62 -42.97 33.35
C LYS A 236 8.85 -42.89 34.29
N THR A 237 9.10 -41.70 34.87
CA THR A 237 9.10 -41.42 36.34
C THR A 237 9.30 -39.91 36.56
N ARG A 238 8.33 -39.19 37.16
CA ARG A 238 8.14 -38.93 38.60
C ARG A 238 8.82 -37.62 39.06
N THR A 239 8.03 -36.55 39.12
CA THR A 239 8.31 -35.40 40.00
C THR A 239 8.28 -35.83 41.47
N PRO A 240 9.00 -35.10 42.33
CA PRO A 240 8.28 -34.44 43.41
C PRO A 240 8.63 -32.95 43.57
N ASP A 241 7.63 -32.26 44.10
CA ASP A 241 7.59 -30.88 44.55
C ASP A 241 8.33 -30.69 45.89
N ILE A 242 8.74 -29.45 46.21
CA ILE A 242 8.42 -28.70 47.46
C ILE A 242 9.24 -27.40 47.54
N SER A 243 8.57 -26.33 47.13
CA SER A 243 8.50 -24.96 47.70
C SER A 243 9.64 -24.31 48.54
N LYS A 244 9.88 -23.02 48.22
CA LYS A 244 10.33 -21.87 49.06
C LYS A 244 11.81 -21.77 49.47
N GLU A 245 12.51 -20.79 48.89
CA GLU A 245 13.02 -19.59 49.58
C GLU A 245 13.64 -18.58 48.56
N THR A 246 13.70 -17.30 48.93
CA THR A 246 14.40 -16.22 48.19
C THR A 246 15.10 -15.28 49.18
N PRO A 247 16.13 -14.51 48.77
CA PRO A 247 17.25 -14.82 47.86
C PRO A 247 18.61 -14.69 48.64
N PRO A 248 19.80 -14.74 47.99
CA PRO A 248 20.38 -13.49 47.50
C PRO A 248 21.22 -13.58 46.22
N VAL A 249 21.48 -12.40 45.63
CA VAL A 249 22.31 -12.20 44.45
C VAL A 249 23.79 -12.09 44.84
N SER A 250 24.68 -12.95 44.32
CA SER A 250 26.07 -12.57 44.02
C SER A 250 26.79 -13.61 43.15
N PHE A 251 27.45 -13.15 42.08
CA PHE A 251 28.69 -13.74 41.54
C PHE A 251 29.45 -12.68 40.71
N PHE A 252 29.99 -11.68 41.41
CA PHE A 252 31.06 -10.82 40.88
C PHE A 252 32.34 -11.12 41.66
N LYS A 253 33.34 -11.74 41.01
CA LYS A 253 34.68 -11.94 41.60
C LYS A 253 35.38 -10.57 41.67
N ARG A 254 35.73 -10.13 42.88
CA ARG A 254 36.56 -8.92 43.07
C ARG A 254 38.00 -9.24 42.68
N LEU A 255 38.53 -8.57 41.65
CA LEU A 255 39.92 -8.72 41.22
C LEU A 255 40.89 -8.21 42.30
N THR A 256 41.99 -8.93 42.47
CA THR A 256 43.13 -8.59 43.34
C THR A 256 43.91 -7.40 42.77
N ARG A 257 44.76 -6.74 43.59
CA ARG A 257 45.55 -5.58 43.16
C ARG A 257 46.51 -5.90 42.00
N THR A 258 47.02 -7.13 41.93
CA THR A 258 47.89 -7.63 40.84
C THR A 258 47.09 -7.84 39.54
N GLU A 259 45.93 -8.50 39.59
CA GLU A 259 45.03 -8.60 38.43
C GLU A 259 44.62 -7.18 37.94
N MET A 260 44.35 -6.25 38.85
CA MET A 260 44.05 -4.84 38.52
C MET A 260 45.22 -4.04 37.93
N ALA A 261 46.46 -4.54 38.00
CA ALA A 261 47.62 -3.93 37.36
C ALA A 261 47.79 -4.46 35.92
N GLU A 262 47.62 -5.77 35.71
CA GLU A 262 47.61 -6.38 34.36
C GLU A 262 46.54 -5.77 33.46
N TRP A 263 45.35 -5.49 33.99
CA TRP A 263 44.25 -4.92 33.21
C TRP A 263 44.46 -3.42 32.91
N ARG A 264 45.21 -2.69 33.75
CA ARG A 264 45.63 -1.31 33.45
C ARG A 264 46.70 -1.24 32.37
N ALA A 265 47.57 -2.25 32.27
CA ALA A 265 48.54 -2.36 31.17
C ALA A 265 47.89 -2.68 29.80
N LYS A 266 46.59 -3.02 29.77
CA LYS A 266 45.82 -3.35 28.56
C LYS A 266 44.83 -2.26 28.15
N SER A 267 44.91 -1.06 28.72
CA SER A 267 44.18 0.16 28.32
C SER A 267 42.65 0.05 28.12
N PHE A 268 41.96 -0.74 28.94
CA PHE A 268 40.49 -0.88 28.91
C PHE A 268 39.83 -0.56 30.26
N VAL A 269 39.68 0.73 30.61
CA VAL A 269 38.65 1.22 31.54
C VAL A 269 38.23 2.66 31.18
N LEU A 270 36.99 2.85 30.74
CA LEU A 270 36.33 4.16 30.69
C LEU A 270 35.78 4.50 32.08
N THR A 271 36.04 5.71 32.61
CA THR A 271 35.49 6.15 33.90
C THR A 271 34.27 7.03 33.69
N VAL A 272 33.09 6.55 34.09
CA VAL A 272 31.86 7.35 34.11
C VAL A 272 31.75 8.09 35.45
N MET A 273 31.58 9.42 35.40
CA MET A 273 31.13 10.22 36.54
C MET A 273 29.85 10.96 36.17
N ASN A 274 28.84 10.87 37.04
CA ASN A 274 27.52 11.46 36.83
C ASN A 274 27.37 12.84 37.48
N HIS A 275 26.46 13.63 36.88
CA HIS A 275 25.75 14.82 37.39
C HIS A 275 26.36 16.23 37.19
N THR A 276 25.55 17.04 36.50
CA THR A 276 25.50 18.51 36.37
C THR A 276 24.79 19.13 37.60
N PRO A 277 24.42 20.44 37.72
CA PRO A 277 24.55 21.60 36.78
C PRO A 277 24.97 22.98 37.39
N ARG A 278 25.30 23.98 36.55
CA ARG A 278 24.79 25.39 36.54
C ARG A 278 25.73 26.46 35.89
N VAL A 279 25.20 27.13 34.86
CA VAL A 279 25.26 28.57 34.46
C VAL A 279 26.48 29.44 34.80
N THR A 280 27.19 29.96 33.78
CA THR A 280 27.24 31.40 33.35
C THR A 280 28.34 31.62 32.30
N SER A 281 28.24 32.71 31.53
CA SER A 281 29.05 32.97 30.33
C SER A 281 30.30 33.84 30.57
N VAL A 282 31.18 33.83 29.55
CA VAL A 282 32.03 34.92 29.00
C VAL A 282 33.47 34.45 28.73
N ASN A 283 33.88 34.68 27.48
CA ASN A 283 35.17 34.40 26.86
C ASN A 283 36.42 34.77 27.72
N ALA A 284 37.44 33.90 27.73
CA ALA A 284 38.71 34.15 27.01
C ALA A 284 39.85 33.15 27.35
N CYS A 285 40.43 32.56 26.30
CA CYS A 285 41.88 32.43 26.10
C CYS A 285 42.76 31.83 27.23
N PHE A 286 42.71 30.51 27.45
CA PHE A 286 43.79 29.79 28.17
C PHE A 286 44.07 28.36 27.66
N ARG A 287 44.52 28.23 26.41
CA ARG A 287 45.33 27.07 25.99
C ARG A 287 46.33 27.37 24.86
N LEU A 288 46.99 28.53 24.97
CA LEU A 288 48.09 28.93 24.08
C LEU A 288 49.38 29.21 24.87
N LYS A 289 49.93 28.15 25.48
CA LYS A 289 51.36 28.01 25.87
C LYS A 289 51.63 26.58 26.35
N CYS A 290 52.83 26.07 26.01
CA CYS A 290 53.26 24.67 26.07
C CYS A 290 52.59 23.78 24.99
N LEU A 291 53.24 23.37 23.88
CA LEU A 291 54.65 23.51 23.49
C LEU A 291 54.81 24.01 22.04
N MET A 292 55.45 25.17 21.90
CA MET A 292 56.52 25.38 20.91
C MET A 292 57.49 26.39 21.52
N MET A 293 58.76 25.99 21.69
CA MET A 293 60.00 26.79 21.81
C MET A 293 61.05 26.02 22.65
N THR A 294 62.32 26.13 22.24
CA THR A 294 63.51 25.36 22.72
C THR A 294 63.49 23.86 22.31
N GLY A 295 64.37 23.35 21.47
CA GLY A 295 65.39 23.98 20.60
C GLY A 295 66.76 23.30 20.72
N LYS A 296 67.28 22.81 19.59
CA LYS A 296 68.61 22.18 19.35
C LYS A 296 68.83 20.76 19.92
N LEU A 297 69.03 19.80 19.01
CA LEU A 297 70.39 19.48 18.58
C LEU A 297 70.39 19.05 17.10
N GLU A 298 71.45 19.43 16.37
CA GLU A 298 71.72 18.98 15.00
C GLU A 298 72.57 17.69 15.02
N ASP A 299 72.75 17.13 13.82
CA ASP A 299 73.90 16.33 13.36
C ASP A 299 73.89 14.78 13.46
N LYS A 300 74.04 14.19 12.25
CA LYS A 300 74.61 12.88 11.88
C LYS A 300 73.76 11.62 12.02
N LEU A 301 73.17 11.22 10.89
CA LEU A 301 73.82 10.18 10.08
C LEU A 301 73.42 10.29 8.59
N SER A 302 74.41 10.47 7.73
CA SER A 302 74.27 10.46 6.27
C SER A 302 74.54 9.06 5.73
N ILE A 303 73.64 8.48 4.91
CA ILE A 303 73.98 7.44 3.93
C ILE A 303 73.19 7.72 2.64
N GLU A 304 73.93 8.26 1.66
CA GLU A 304 73.91 8.08 0.21
C GLU A 304 72.58 8.04 -0.59
N GLU A 305 72.56 8.90 -1.62
CA GLU A 305 71.62 8.91 -2.75
C GLU A 305 71.85 7.70 -3.68
N GLY A 306 70.79 7.23 -4.35
CA GLY A 306 70.92 6.17 -5.37
C GLY A 306 69.66 5.92 -6.20
N SER A 307 69.70 6.38 -7.45
CA SER A 307 68.86 6.05 -8.61
C SER A 307 67.33 6.14 -8.51
N ASP A 308 66.79 7.15 -9.20
CA ASP A 308 65.90 6.97 -10.36
C ASP A 308 64.84 5.84 -10.30
N ASP A 309 63.61 6.21 -9.98
CA ASP A 309 62.46 5.96 -10.86
C ASP A 309 61.38 7.02 -10.59
N VAL A 310 60.87 7.64 -11.65
CA VAL A 310 59.95 8.79 -11.61
C VAL A 310 58.58 8.37 -12.15
N ASP A 311 57.54 9.13 -11.79
CA ASP A 311 56.22 9.19 -12.44
C ASP A 311 55.23 8.03 -12.20
N ALA A 312 54.68 7.97 -10.97
CA ALA A 312 53.27 7.59 -10.75
C ALA A 312 52.71 8.23 -9.45
N GLU A 313 51.46 8.68 -9.49
CA GLU A 313 50.62 9.11 -8.35
C GLU A 313 51.16 10.21 -7.42
N VAL A 314 51.06 11.46 -7.87
CA VAL A 314 50.81 12.61 -6.98
C VAL A 314 49.55 13.34 -7.45
N ASP A 315 48.40 12.68 -7.33
CA ASP A 315 47.11 13.34 -7.52
C ASP A 315 46.72 14.12 -6.25
N ALA A 316 46.12 15.28 -6.45
CA ALA A 316 46.08 16.37 -5.49
C ALA A 316 45.44 16.02 -4.12
N PHE A 317 46.23 16.12 -3.04
CA PHE A 317 45.71 16.30 -1.68
C PHE A 317 45.06 17.69 -1.54
N VAL A 318 43.79 17.81 -1.96
CA VAL A 318 42.92 18.87 -1.46
C VAL A 318 42.46 18.45 -0.06
N GLU A 319 43.11 19.02 0.95
CA GLU A 319 42.78 18.81 2.36
C GLU A 319 41.46 19.52 2.69
N HIS A 320 40.35 18.85 2.38
CA HIS A 320 38.99 19.33 2.66
C HIS A 320 38.82 19.59 4.16
N ARG A 321 38.28 20.75 4.55
CA ARG A 321 38.28 21.21 5.95
C ARG A 321 37.51 20.26 6.88
N TYR A 322 36.48 19.60 6.35
CA TYR A 322 35.62 18.69 7.09
C TYR A 322 35.54 17.32 6.40
N ASN A 323 35.66 16.26 7.19
CA ASN A 323 35.16 14.95 6.77
C ASN A 323 33.64 14.86 7.04
N HIS A 324 32.97 13.92 6.37
CA HIS A 324 31.52 13.71 6.49
C HIS A 324 31.01 13.63 7.94
N PHE A 325 31.72 12.93 8.83
CA PHE A 325 31.31 12.79 10.23
C PHE A 325 31.35 14.13 10.98
N SER A 326 32.49 14.82 10.93
CA SER A 326 32.66 16.15 11.53
C SER A 326 31.69 17.19 10.97
N PHE A 327 31.43 17.17 9.66
CA PHE A 327 30.45 18.08 9.04
C PHE A 327 29.03 17.84 9.57
N ILE A 328 28.63 16.58 9.76
CA ILE A 328 27.28 16.25 10.24
C ILE A 328 27.10 16.67 11.71
N GLU A 329 28.12 16.51 12.56
CA GLU A 329 28.06 16.92 13.97
C GLU A 329 28.23 18.45 14.15
N ASP A 330 29.26 19.06 13.54
CA ASP A 330 29.64 20.46 13.78
C ASP A 330 28.81 21.46 12.95
N VAL A 331 28.44 21.11 11.71
CA VAL A 331 27.76 22.02 10.76
C VAL A 331 26.28 21.70 10.64
N ALA A 332 25.91 20.44 10.44
CA ALA A 332 24.49 20.03 10.35
C ALA A 332 23.80 19.88 11.72
N ALA A 333 24.56 20.00 12.82
CA ALA A 333 24.11 19.86 14.21
C ALA A 333 23.29 18.57 14.45
N ALA A 334 23.73 17.48 13.84
CA ALA A 334 23.02 16.21 13.77
C ALA A 334 23.81 15.09 14.44
N ARG A 335 23.14 13.99 14.76
CA ARG A 335 23.83 12.74 15.07
C ARG A 335 24.28 12.07 13.77
N ALA A 336 25.58 11.92 13.59
CA ALA A 336 26.12 11.15 12.46
C ALA A 336 25.71 9.67 12.56
N PRO A 337 25.32 9.01 11.44
CA PRO A 337 25.06 7.57 11.42
C PRO A 337 26.33 6.77 11.77
N GLU A 338 26.21 5.78 12.65
CA GLU A 338 27.35 4.99 13.15
C GLU A 338 28.08 4.25 12.02
N SER A 339 27.34 3.73 11.04
CA SER A 339 27.89 3.00 9.89
C SER A 339 28.29 3.90 8.72
N LEU A 340 28.33 5.24 8.86
CA LEU A 340 28.58 6.16 7.75
C LEU A 340 29.91 5.91 7.03
N ASN A 341 31.00 5.69 7.77
CA ASN A 341 32.31 5.41 7.17
C ASN A 341 32.31 4.08 6.40
N HIS A 342 31.56 3.09 6.87
CA HIS A 342 31.38 1.82 6.15
C HIS A 342 30.64 2.03 4.82
N LEU A 343 29.60 2.87 4.82
CA LEU A 343 28.91 3.25 3.58
C LEU A 343 29.84 3.97 2.60
N LEU A 344 30.61 4.97 3.06
CA LEU A 344 31.58 5.69 2.20
C LEU A 344 32.59 4.74 1.56
N ASN A 345 33.17 3.82 2.34
CA ASN A 345 34.07 2.78 1.82
C ASN A 345 33.38 1.89 0.78
N MET A 346 32.12 1.51 0.99
CA MET A 346 31.35 0.67 0.04
C MET A 346 31.00 1.41 -1.25
N LEU A 347 30.69 2.72 -1.19
CA LEU A 347 30.45 3.56 -2.36
C LEU A 347 31.75 3.70 -3.19
N GLN A 348 32.88 3.96 -2.54
CA GLN A 348 34.19 3.98 -3.20
C GLN A 348 34.55 2.61 -3.80
N ALA A 349 34.24 1.50 -3.12
CA ALA A 349 34.47 0.15 -3.62
C ALA A 349 33.59 -0.23 -4.84
N ARG A 350 32.46 0.47 -5.05
CA ARG A 350 31.64 0.42 -6.26
C ARG A 350 32.20 1.25 -7.43
N GLY A 351 33.26 2.02 -7.20
CA GLY A 351 33.83 2.95 -8.17
C GLY A 351 33.10 4.29 -8.23
N GLU A 352 32.36 4.68 -7.19
CA GLU A 352 31.81 6.03 -7.05
C GLU A 352 32.87 6.98 -6.49
N ALA A 353 32.90 8.22 -6.99
CA ALA A 353 33.79 9.26 -6.49
C ALA A 353 33.19 9.86 -5.21
N LEU A 354 33.97 9.97 -4.13
CA LEU A 354 33.50 10.63 -2.91
C LEU A 354 33.47 12.15 -3.11
N ILE A 355 32.40 12.79 -2.65
CA ILE A 355 32.16 14.23 -2.80
C ILE A 355 32.34 14.92 -1.44
N SER A 356 32.78 16.17 -1.42
CA SER A 356 32.86 16.95 -0.17
C SER A 356 31.45 17.12 0.43
N PRO A 357 31.25 16.90 1.75
CA PRO A 357 29.96 17.16 2.39
C PRO A 357 29.56 18.65 2.33
N ALA A 358 30.53 19.54 2.08
CA ALA A 358 30.32 20.97 1.90
C ALA A 358 29.97 21.39 0.47
N ALA A 359 30.12 20.52 -0.54
CA ALA A 359 29.85 20.80 -1.96
C ALA A 359 28.34 20.82 -2.27
N LYS A 360 27.61 21.74 -1.62
CA LYS A 360 26.16 21.90 -1.69
C LYS A 360 25.69 22.89 -2.76
N GLU A 361 26.61 23.45 -3.56
CA GLU A 361 26.26 24.44 -4.60
C GLU A 361 25.44 23.79 -5.72
N GLY A 362 24.34 24.45 -6.12
CA GLY A 362 23.40 23.93 -7.12
C GLY A 362 22.51 22.79 -6.63
N LEU A 363 22.69 22.32 -5.40
CA LEU A 363 21.91 21.23 -4.80
C LEU A 363 20.76 21.77 -3.96
N ILE A 364 19.75 20.92 -3.76
CA ILE A 364 18.68 21.16 -2.80
C ILE A 364 19.27 21.45 -1.40
N PRO A 365 18.88 22.53 -0.69
CA PRO A 365 19.63 23.00 0.48
C PRO A 365 19.70 22.07 1.70
N LEU A 366 18.92 20.98 1.71
CA LEU A 366 18.78 20.04 2.82
C LEU A 366 19.66 18.78 2.72
N VAL A 367 20.47 18.64 1.68
CA VAL A 367 21.30 17.43 1.51
C VAL A 367 22.75 17.62 1.94
N ILE A 368 23.38 16.49 2.27
CA ILE A 368 24.81 16.36 2.51
C ILE A 368 25.32 15.34 1.47
N PRO A 369 26.07 15.76 0.45
CA PRO A 369 26.68 14.86 -0.53
C PRO A 369 27.49 13.74 0.14
N LEU A 370 27.52 12.57 -0.50
CA LEU A 370 28.39 11.44 -0.13
C LEU A 370 29.27 11.00 -1.31
N SER A 371 28.64 10.68 -2.44
CA SER A 371 29.32 10.15 -3.62
C SER A 371 28.59 10.49 -4.91
N GLU A 372 29.33 10.58 -6.01
CA GLU A 372 28.80 10.61 -7.36
C GLU A 372 29.18 9.33 -8.11
N SER A 373 28.20 8.66 -8.70
CA SER A 373 28.44 7.47 -9.50
C SER A 373 29.01 7.81 -10.88
N PRO A 374 29.66 6.86 -11.60
CA PRO A 374 30.12 7.06 -12.98
C PRO A 374 29.01 7.44 -13.99
N SER A 375 27.74 7.31 -13.61
CA SER A 375 26.59 7.75 -14.42
C SER A 375 26.05 9.13 -14.02
N GLY A 376 26.77 9.90 -13.19
CA GLY A 376 26.35 11.22 -12.70
C GLY A 376 25.18 11.19 -11.71
N LYS A 377 25.02 10.09 -10.95
CA LYS A 377 24.00 10.01 -9.88
C LYS A 377 24.65 10.41 -8.56
N LEU A 378 24.12 11.46 -7.92
CA LEU A 378 24.61 11.94 -6.65
C LEU A 378 23.87 11.29 -5.47
N THR A 379 24.56 10.44 -4.72
CA THR A 379 24.10 9.85 -3.47
C THR A 379 24.39 10.81 -2.31
N SER A 380 23.38 11.06 -1.47
CA SER A 380 23.45 12.02 -0.37
C SER A 380 22.69 11.53 0.88
N LEU A 381 22.97 12.14 2.03
CA LEU A 381 22.07 12.10 3.19
C LEU A 381 21.11 13.30 3.15
N LEU A 382 19.86 13.10 3.59
CA LEU A 382 18.90 14.19 3.77
C LEU A 382 18.80 14.62 5.23
N ARG A 383 19.03 15.91 5.50
CA ARG A 383 18.88 16.54 6.82
C ARG A 383 17.49 17.18 6.93
N TRP A 384 16.53 16.43 7.45
CA TRP A 384 15.19 16.95 7.75
C TRP A 384 15.25 18.13 8.75
N PRO A 385 14.65 19.30 8.42
CA PRO A 385 14.64 20.47 9.30
C PRO A 385 14.03 20.21 10.69
N THR A 386 12.96 19.41 10.71
CA THR A 386 12.13 19.10 11.88
C THR A 386 11.93 17.59 12.03
N SER A 387 13.01 16.83 11.91
CA SER A 387 12.99 15.36 11.98
C SER A 387 12.29 14.86 13.26
N PRO A 388 11.29 13.97 13.18
CA PRO A 388 10.66 13.36 14.34
C PRO A 388 11.67 12.57 15.22
N PRO A 389 11.49 12.52 16.55
CA PRO A 389 12.36 11.74 17.42
C PRO A 389 12.48 10.28 16.98
N GLY A 390 13.71 9.82 16.72
CA GLY A 390 13.99 8.45 16.26
C GLY A 390 13.94 8.24 14.74
N MET A 391 13.66 9.28 13.93
CA MET A 391 13.92 9.24 12.49
C MET A 391 15.42 9.48 12.24
N GLU A 392 16.10 8.49 11.67
CA GLU A 392 17.49 8.61 11.21
C GLU A 392 17.55 9.42 9.90
N MET A 393 18.75 9.89 9.52
CA MET A 393 18.97 10.59 8.25
C MET A 393 18.85 9.58 7.09
N PRO A 394 17.86 9.73 6.18
CA PRO A 394 17.71 8.80 5.08
C PRO A 394 18.75 9.06 3.98
N VAL A 395 19.07 8.00 3.25
CA VAL A 395 19.91 8.04 2.05
C VAL A 395 19.02 8.35 0.85
N VAL A 396 19.43 9.31 0.03
CA VAL A 396 18.66 9.82 -1.12
C VAL A 396 19.54 9.95 -2.37
N GLU A 397 18.93 9.80 -3.54
CA GLU A 397 19.50 10.24 -4.82
C GLU A 397 19.04 11.67 -5.09
N VAL A 398 19.97 12.57 -5.43
CA VAL A 398 19.65 13.97 -5.75
C VAL A 398 19.38 14.11 -7.24
N HIS A 399 18.29 14.80 -7.57
CA HIS A 399 17.88 15.11 -8.93
C HIS A 399 17.63 16.61 -9.07
N LYS A 400 17.60 17.11 -10.31
CA LYS A 400 17.31 18.51 -10.63
C LYS A 400 16.09 19.08 -9.88
N HIS A 401 15.01 18.30 -9.81
CA HIS A 401 13.71 18.71 -9.25
C HIS A 401 13.49 18.25 -7.79
N GLY A 402 14.54 17.81 -7.07
CA GLY A 402 14.44 17.37 -5.68
C GLY A 402 15.13 16.03 -5.40
N VAL A 403 14.57 15.18 -4.55
CA VAL A 403 15.24 13.96 -4.07
C VAL A 403 14.39 12.69 -4.22
N TRP A 404 15.05 11.56 -4.44
CA TRP A 404 14.43 10.24 -4.43
C TRP A 404 14.95 9.44 -3.23
N LEU A 405 14.06 8.88 -2.42
CA LEU A 405 14.44 8.10 -1.25
C LEU A 405 15.01 6.73 -1.65
N LEU A 406 16.29 6.49 -1.34
CA LEU A 406 16.97 5.21 -1.57
C LEU A 406 16.83 4.26 -0.37
N ALA A 407 16.94 4.79 0.86
CA ALA A 407 16.75 4.04 2.10
C ALA A 407 16.44 4.97 3.28
N LYS A 408 15.75 4.44 4.31
CA LYS A 408 15.40 5.21 5.52
C LYS A 408 16.58 5.49 6.44
N SER A 409 17.66 4.71 6.31
CA SER A 409 18.90 4.87 7.05
C SER A 409 20.10 4.31 6.29
N VAL A 410 21.29 4.67 6.75
CA VAL A 410 22.57 4.14 6.27
C VAL A 410 22.64 2.61 6.44
N ASP A 411 22.27 2.08 7.61
CA ASP A 411 22.25 0.63 7.88
C ASP A 411 21.31 -0.12 6.91
N GLN A 412 20.12 0.44 6.63
CA GLN A 412 19.18 -0.16 5.69
C GLN A 412 19.74 -0.14 4.25
N TYR A 413 20.48 0.90 3.88
CA TYR A 413 21.13 0.99 2.58
C TYR A 413 22.29 -0.01 2.45
N ILE A 414 23.19 -0.08 3.43
CA ILE A 414 24.29 -1.06 3.48
C ILE A 414 23.75 -2.50 3.37
N HIS A 415 22.72 -2.85 4.15
CA HIS A 415 22.11 -4.18 4.10
C HIS A 415 21.56 -4.49 2.70
N ARG A 416 20.88 -3.53 2.06
CA ARG A 416 20.46 -3.67 0.65
C ARG A 416 21.63 -3.87 -0.30
N MET A 417 22.68 -3.06 -0.18
CA MET A 417 23.87 -3.13 -1.05
C MET A 417 24.55 -4.50 -1.00
N LEU A 418 24.60 -5.12 0.18
CA LEU A 418 25.18 -6.46 0.37
C LEU A 418 24.30 -7.57 -0.18
N VAL A 419 22.97 -7.48 -0.04
CA VAL A 419 22.02 -8.44 -0.63
C VAL A 419 22.01 -8.35 -2.17
N GLU A 420 22.15 -7.15 -2.73
CA GLU A 420 22.29 -6.94 -4.18
C GLU A 420 23.63 -7.51 -4.72
N GLU A 421 24.72 -7.41 -3.96
CA GLU A 421 26.01 -8.04 -4.30
C GLU A 421 25.97 -9.57 -4.21
N ASP A 422 25.33 -10.11 -3.17
CA ASP A 422 25.17 -11.56 -2.96
C ASP A 422 24.27 -12.22 -4.03
N ALA A 423 23.36 -11.43 -4.63
CA ALA A 423 22.58 -11.83 -5.79
C ALA A 423 23.37 -11.76 -7.13
N ASN A 424 24.54 -11.10 -7.14
CA ASN A 424 25.32 -10.87 -8.36
C ASN A 424 26.29 -12.02 -8.63
N VAL A 425 26.26 -12.56 -9.85
CA VAL A 425 27.04 -13.75 -10.25
C VAL A 425 28.54 -13.45 -10.35
N GLU A 426 28.93 -12.19 -10.59
CA GLU A 426 30.33 -11.76 -10.70
C GLU A 426 31.02 -11.54 -9.33
N ASN A 427 30.25 -11.63 -8.24
CA ASN A 427 30.65 -11.78 -6.82
C ASN A 427 32.02 -11.18 -6.46
N SER A 428 32.08 -9.85 -6.50
CA SER A 428 33.27 -9.08 -6.18
C SER A 428 33.31 -8.81 -4.68
N ASN A 429 34.08 -9.62 -3.93
CA ASN A 429 34.25 -9.48 -2.47
C ASN A 429 34.61 -8.06 -1.97
N LYS A 430 35.06 -7.14 -2.84
CA LYS A 430 35.30 -5.72 -2.54
C LYS A 430 34.23 -5.07 -1.66
N LEU A 431 32.94 -5.29 -1.94
CA LEU A 431 31.85 -4.69 -1.15
C LEU A 431 31.74 -5.32 0.25
N TRP A 432 31.98 -6.62 0.36
CA TRP A 432 32.04 -7.33 1.64
C TRP A 432 33.21 -6.82 2.48
N ASP A 433 34.40 -6.74 1.90
CA ASP A 433 35.61 -6.25 2.56
C ASP A 433 35.44 -4.78 3.02
N ALA A 434 34.87 -3.93 2.17
CA ALA A 434 34.59 -2.52 2.49
C ALA A 434 33.53 -2.32 3.59
N SER A 435 32.55 -3.24 3.70
CA SER A 435 31.49 -3.18 4.71
C SER A 435 31.94 -3.52 6.13
N ALA A 436 33.09 -4.18 6.27
CA ALA A 436 33.73 -4.59 7.52
C ALA A 436 32.74 -5.12 8.61
N GLU A 437 32.81 -4.61 9.84
CA GLU A 437 31.99 -5.07 10.96
C GLU A 437 30.51 -4.71 10.83
N ALA A 438 30.19 -3.56 10.19
CA ALA A 438 28.82 -3.14 9.97
C ALA A 438 28.09 -4.11 9.02
N GLY A 439 28.74 -4.53 7.94
CA GLY A 439 28.18 -5.51 7.01
C GLY A 439 27.91 -6.87 7.67
N GLN A 440 28.90 -7.40 8.41
CA GLN A 440 28.78 -8.69 9.13
C GLN A 440 27.64 -8.70 10.16
N LYS A 441 27.35 -7.55 10.79
CA LYS A 441 26.23 -7.36 11.72
C LYS A 441 24.87 -7.33 11.01
N LEU A 442 24.82 -6.79 9.80
CA LEU A 442 23.58 -6.52 9.05
C LEU A 442 23.15 -7.69 8.17
N TYR A 443 24.09 -8.37 7.51
CA TYR A 443 23.81 -9.43 6.54
C TYR A 443 24.89 -10.53 6.56
N LYS A 444 24.46 -11.79 6.47
CA LYS A 444 25.35 -12.95 6.33
C LYS A 444 25.44 -13.31 4.85
N LYS A 445 26.66 -13.52 4.34
CA LYS A 445 26.88 -13.99 2.96
C LYS A 445 26.11 -15.29 2.71
N ASP A 446 25.60 -15.43 1.48
CA ASP A 446 24.77 -16.52 0.98
C ASP A 446 23.37 -16.65 1.64
N ASP A 447 22.95 -15.81 2.61
CA ASP A 447 21.64 -15.93 3.31
C ASP A 447 20.44 -15.75 2.37
N LEU A 448 20.58 -15.00 1.27
CA LEU A 448 19.60 -14.93 0.19
C LEU A 448 19.33 -16.33 -0.37
N SER A 449 20.39 -17.07 -0.69
CA SER A 449 20.30 -18.44 -1.22
C SER A 449 19.80 -19.43 -0.17
N GLU A 450 20.29 -19.34 1.08
CA GLU A 450 19.87 -20.19 2.20
C GLU A 450 18.39 -19.96 2.59
N SER A 451 17.85 -18.75 2.36
CA SER A 451 16.47 -18.39 2.73
C SER A 451 15.39 -19.09 1.90
N GLY A 452 15.75 -19.64 0.73
CA GLY A 452 14.80 -20.22 -0.24
C GLY A 452 13.92 -19.19 -0.96
N ILE A 453 14.21 -17.88 -0.86
CA ILE A 453 13.49 -16.81 -1.56
C ILE A 453 14.19 -16.50 -2.89
N ALA A 454 13.65 -17.03 -4.00
CA ALA A 454 14.27 -16.90 -5.33
C ALA A 454 14.09 -15.52 -6.03
N ASP A 455 13.32 -14.58 -5.46
CA ASP A 455 13.09 -13.24 -6.02
C ASP A 455 13.71 -12.19 -5.08
N LEU A 456 14.74 -11.49 -5.59
CA LEU A 456 15.51 -10.47 -4.87
C LEU A 456 14.63 -9.38 -4.26
N ASP A 457 13.68 -8.82 -5.03
CA ASP A 457 12.78 -7.77 -4.54
C ASP A 457 11.87 -8.32 -3.41
N ILE A 458 11.43 -9.59 -3.49
CA ILE A 458 10.68 -10.25 -2.41
C ILE A 458 11.55 -10.46 -1.17
N TYR A 459 12.84 -10.78 -1.32
CA TYR A 459 13.76 -10.86 -0.19
C TYR A 459 13.94 -9.49 0.46
N LEU A 460 14.31 -8.46 -0.31
CA LEU A 460 14.51 -7.08 0.15
C LEU A 460 13.30 -6.60 0.97
N LEU A 461 12.08 -6.71 0.42
CA LEU A 461 10.85 -6.24 1.09
C LEU A 461 10.48 -7.04 2.36
N LYS A 462 10.97 -8.27 2.53
CA LYS A 462 10.67 -9.12 3.70
C LYS A 462 11.75 -9.13 4.78
N LYS A 463 13.01 -8.92 4.40
CA LYS A 463 14.19 -9.16 5.24
C LYS A 463 14.99 -7.90 5.54
N VAL A 464 15.02 -6.96 4.60
CA VAL A 464 15.79 -5.71 4.70
C VAL A 464 14.86 -4.54 5.06
N GLY A 465 13.76 -4.38 4.32
CA GLY A 465 12.74 -3.38 4.59
C GLY A 465 12.08 -2.83 3.32
N LEU A 466 11.28 -1.78 3.49
CA LEU A 466 10.55 -1.15 2.38
C LEU A 466 11.43 -0.12 1.67
N PHE A 467 11.43 -0.20 0.33
CA PHE A 467 12.15 0.70 -0.56
C PHE A 467 11.21 1.19 -1.68
N PRO A 468 11.18 2.50 -1.98
CA PRO A 468 10.37 3.08 -3.06
C PRO A 468 10.50 2.35 -4.40
N ASP A 469 11.71 2.27 -4.93
CA ASP A 469 12.01 1.69 -6.25
C ASP A 469 11.70 0.18 -6.33
N VAL A 470 11.90 -0.58 -5.25
CA VAL A 470 11.59 -2.01 -5.18
C VAL A 470 10.06 -2.23 -5.25
N ILE A 471 9.28 -1.38 -4.59
CA ILE A 471 7.81 -1.43 -4.65
C ILE A 471 7.34 -1.01 -6.05
N GLU A 472 7.91 0.05 -6.62
CA GLU A 472 7.62 0.52 -7.98
C GLU A 472 7.94 -0.54 -9.03
N ARG A 473 9.12 -1.19 -8.97
CA ARG A 473 9.46 -2.35 -9.82
C ARG A 473 8.44 -3.46 -9.72
N LYS A 474 7.98 -3.78 -8.50
CA LYS A 474 6.96 -4.82 -8.29
C LYS A 474 5.62 -4.42 -8.92
N ILE A 475 5.21 -3.16 -8.83
CA ILE A 475 3.99 -2.63 -9.48
C ILE A 475 4.11 -2.73 -11.00
N SER A 476 5.22 -2.27 -11.59
CA SER A 476 5.48 -2.37 -13.03
C SER A 476 5.47 -3.82 -13.52
N ARG A 477 6.13 -4.74 -12.81
CA ARG A 477 6.09 -6.20 -13.12
C ARG A 477 4.68 -6.80 -13.04
N HIS A 478 3.78 -6.25 -12.22
CA HIS A 478 2.37 -6.68 -12.21
C HIS A 478 1.59 -6.17 -13.42
N LEU A 479 1.87 -4.95 -13.91
CA LEU A 479 1.27 -4.38 -15.12
C LEU A 479 1.76 -5.08 -16.38
N GLU A 480 3.08 -5.26 -16.53
CA GLU A 480 3.70 -5.91 -17.70
C GLU A 480 3.20 -7.34 -17.92
N LYS A 481 3.08 -8.14 -16.84
CA LYS A 481 2.49 -9.48 -16.90
C LYS A 481 1.03 -9.43 -17.36
N GLY A 482 0.33 -8.35 -17.03
CA GLY A 482 -1.04 -8.11 -17.46
C GLY A 482 -1.18 -7.76 -18.92
N ASP A 483 -0.30 -6.90 -19.42
CA ASP A 483 -0.22 -6.58 -20.84
C ASP A 483 0.15 -7.81 -21.67
N GLN A 484 1.08 -8.64 -21.19
CA GLN A 484 1.43 -9.90 -21.85
C GLN A 484 0.24 -10.86 -21.93
N VAL A 485 -0.53 -11.04 -20.85
CA VAL A 485 -1.73 -11.90 -20.85
C VAL A 485 -2.82 -11.31 -21.74
N ARG A 486 -3.13 -10.02 -21.60
CA ARG A 486 -4.10 -9.31 -22.45
C ARG A 486 -3.77 -9.42 -23.93
N ASN A 487 -2.50 -9.23 -24.31
CA ASN A 487 -2.07 -9.33 -25.70
C ASN A 487 -2.06 -10.76 -26.22
N LYS A 488 -1.75 -11.77 -25.38
CA LYS A 488 -1.75 -13.19 -25.76
C LYS A 488 -3.15 -13.73 -26.04
N TYR A 489 -4.17 -13.29 -25.30
CA TYR A 489 -5.55 -13.76 -25.45
C TYR A 489 -6.43 -12.86 -26.33
N ARG A 490 -5.89 -11.76 -26.88
CA ARG A 490 -6.58 -10.81 -27.77
C ARG A 490 -7.18 -11.42 -29.05
N ALA A 491 -6.90 -12.70 -29.35
CA ALA A 491 -7.47 -13.45 -30.47
C ALA A 491 -8.69 -14.33 -30.11
N PHE A 492 -9.04 -14.48 -28.83
CA PHE A 492 -10.19 -15.27 -28.37
C PHE A 492 -11.09 -14.43 -27.48
N ILE A 493 -12.36 -14.32 -27.88
CA ILE A 493 -13.35 -13.42 -27.27
C ILE A 493 -13.77 -13.94 -25.88
N TYR A 494 -13.07 -13.49 -24.84
CA TYR A 494 -13.52 -13.48 -23.44
C TYR A 494 -12.82 -12.33 -22.71
N GLU A 495 -13.55 -11.25 -22.42
CA GLU A 495 -13.00 -10.08 -21.69
C GLU A 495 -12.86 -10.34 -20.17
N ASP A 496 -13.50 -11.39 -19.64
CA ASP A 496 -13.72 -11.63 -18.21
C ASP A 496 -12.78 -12.68 -17.58
N LEU A 497 -11.46 -12.61 -17.77
CA LEU A 497 -10.49 -13.44 -17.02
C LEU A 497 -9.42 -12.63 -16.24
N PHE A 498 -9.92 -11.64 -15.48
CA PHE A 498 -9.48 -11.23 -14.14
C PHE A 498 -8.10 -11.70 -13.62
N HIS A 499 -7.06 -10.86 -13.79
CA HIS A 499 -6.01 -10.69 -12.76
C HIS A 499 -5.21 -9.36 -12.83
N PHE A 500 -5.42 -8.49 -13.83
CA PHE A 500 -4.27 -7.81 -14.46
C PHE A 500 -4.24 -6.27 -14.57
N PRO A 501 -5.02 -5.54 -13.76
CA PRO A 501 -4.39 -4.41 -13.05
C PRO A 501 -4.52 -4.49 -11.52
N VAL A 502 -5.37 -5.37 -11.01
CA VAL A 502 -5.75 -5.42 -9.58
C VAL A 502 -4.53 -5.61 -8.65
N SER A 503 -3.61 -6.53 -8.98
CA SER A 503 -2.39 -6.73 -8.18
C SER A 503 -1.44 -5.54 -8.19
N ALA A 504 -1.39 -4.78 -9.30
CA ALA A 504 -0.62 -3.55 -9.39
C ALA A 504 -1.27 -2.43 -8.55
N MET A 505 -2.59 -2.26 -8.66
CA MET A 505 -3.37 -1.30 -7.89
C MET A 505 -3.32 -1.55 -6.37
N ILE A 506 -3.47 -2.80 -5.91
CA ILE A 506 -3.33 -3.17 -4.50
C ILE A 506 -1.91 -2.87 -3.99
N THR A 507 -0.90 -3.08 -4.83
CA THR A 507 0.50 -2.77 -4.46
C THR A 507 0.75 -1.25 -4.46
N GLY A 508 0.09 -0.48 -5.33
CA GLY A 508 0.09 0.99 -5.31
C GLY A 508 -0.63 1.58 -4.09
N GLU A 509 -1.79 1.04 -3.73
CA GLU A 509 -2.51 1.41 -2.50
C GLU A 509 -1.72 1.02 -1.24
N PHE A 510 -0.96 -0.08 -1.27
CA PHE A 510 0.01 -0.39 -0.22
C PHE A 510 1.14 0.65 -0.17
N TYR A 511 1.64 1.10 -1.32
CA TYR A 511 2.74 2.07 -1.41
C TYR A 511 2.37 3.44 -0.81
N THR A 512 1.14 3.92 -1.02
CA THR A 512 0.63 5.20 -0.50
C THR A 512 0.31 5.22 1.00
N LYS A 513 0.48 4.09 1.71
CA LYS A 513 0.37 4.05 3.18
C LYS A 513 1.54 4.81 3.81
N GLN A 514 1.46 5.07 5.11
CA GLN A 514 2.46 5.85 5.88
C GLN A 514 3.78 5.09 6.10
N HIS A 515 4.35 4.53 5.03
CA HIS A 515 5.65 3.86 5.00
C HIS A 515 6.79 4.87 4.78
N PHE A 516 6.54 5.97 4.08
CA PHE A 516 7.53 6.98 3.73
C PHE A 516 7.00 8.39 4.09
N PRO A 517 6.89 8.72 5.39
CA PRO A 517 6.36 10.00 5.83
C PRO A 517 7.21 11.15 5.29
N GLY A 518 6.56 12.23 4.85
CA GLY A 518 7.20 13.40 4.25
C GLY A 518 7.53 13.28 2.76
N PHE A 519 7.38 12.10 2.14
CA PHE A 519 7.63 11.92 0.70
C PHE A 519 6.34 11.86 -0.13
N GLY A 520 6.23 12.73 -1.14
CA GLY A 520 5.12 12.75 -2.10
C GLY A 520 5.17 11.65 -3.16
N ARG A 521 6.36 11.12 -3.47
CA ARG A 521 6.58 10.11 -4.53
C ARG A 521 5.63 8.91 -4.52
N PRO A 522 5.29 8.27 -3.38
CA PRO A 522 4.35 7.14 -3.37
C PRO A 522 2.99 7.51 -3.94
N PHE A 523 2.49 8.71 -3.62
CA PHE A 523 1.20 9.23 -4.09
C PHE A 523 1.25 9.60 -5.57
N ALA A 524 2.31 10.31 -6.00
CA ALA A 524 2.49 10.71 -7.39
C ALA A 524 2.67 9.49 -8.33
N PHE A 525 3.46 8.50 -7.91
CA PHE A 525 3.60 7.24 -8.65
C PHE A 525 2.26 6.50 -8.73
N ASN A 526 1.55 6.36 -7.62
CA ASN A 526 0.23 5.70 -7.61
C ASN A 526 -0.79 6.43 -8.51
N ALA A 527 -0.78 7.76 -8.57
CA ALA A 527 -1.61 8.53 -9.49
C ALA A 527 -1.32 8.17 -10.97
N GLN A 528 -0.05 8.10 -11.37
CA GLN A 528 0.33 7.65 -12.71
C GLN A 528 -0.11 6.21 -13.01
N ILE A 529 -0.06 5.30 -12.02
CA ILE A 529 -0.53 3.93 -12.20
C ILE A 529 -2.05 3.88 -12.37
N LEU A 530 -2.80 4.61 -11.54
CA LEU A 530 -4.25 4.74 -11.67
C LEU A 530 -4.66 5.30 -13.05
N LEU A 531 -3.93 6.30 -13.56
CA LEU A 531 -4.15 6.87 -14.88
C LEU A 531 -3.87 5.84 -16.00
N LYS A 532 -2.75 5.09 -15.91
CA LYS A 532 -2.40 4.03 -16.88
C LYS A 532 -3.43 2.90 -16.94
N VAL A 533 -4.17 2.65 -15.86
CA VAL A 533 -5.24 1.64 -15.82
C VAL A 533 -6.64 2.22 -16.07
N GLY A 534 -6.75 3.50 -16.43
CA GLY A 534 -8.00 4.18 -16.80
C GLY A 534 -8.88 4.65 -15.63
N ARG A 535 -8.36 4.67 -14.40
CA ARG A 535 -9.08 5.15 -13.20
C ARG A 535 -8.86 6.65 -12.99
N ASN A 536 -9.29 7.46 -13.96
CA ASN A 536 -8.94 8.87 -14.08
C ASN A 536 -9.31 9.72 -12.85
N LEU A 537 -10.52 9.54 -12.29
CA LEU A 537 -10.96 10.28 -11.10
C LEU A 537 -10.08 9.99 -9.87
N GLU A 538 -9.71 8.73 -9.66
CA GLU A 538 -8.84 8.34 -8.54
C GLU A 538 -7.38 8.73 -8.79
N ALA A 539 -6.93 8.75 -10.05
CA ALA A 539 -5.63 9.29 -10.42
C ALA A 539 -5.53 10.78 -10.06
N LYS A 540 -6.58 11.55 -10.38
CA LYS A 540 -6.72 12.97 -10.05
C LYS A 540 -6.72 13.21 -8.54
N ASP A 541 -7.51 12.46 -7.78
CA ASP A 541 -7.53 12.59 -6.32
C ASP A 541 -6.20 12.16 -5.68
N ALA A 542 -5.53 11.14 -6.21
CA ALA A 542 -4.20 10.72 -5.77
C ALA A 542 -3.12 11.76 -6.09
N ALA A 543 -3.17 12.41 -7.25
CA ALA A 543 -2.27 13.50 -7.64
C ALA A 543 -2.47 14.73 -6.74
N ARG A 544 -3.72 15.12 -6.48
CA ARG A 544 -4.08 16.17 -5.50
C ARG A 544 -3.63 15.81 -4.08
N GLY A 545 -3.59 14.53 -3.73
CA GLY A 545 -2.99 14.03 -2.49
C GLY A 545 -1.47 14.18 -2.47
N ALA A 546 -0.80 13.88 -3.60
CA ALA A 546 0.65 13.99 -3.74
C ALA A 546 1.13 15.44 -3.61
N LEU A 547 0.46 16.40 -4.25
CA LEU A 547 0.82 17.82 -4.27
C LEU A 547 0.61 18.56 -2.94
N LYS A 548 0.04 17.88 -1.92
CA LYS A 548 0.04 18.32 -0.51
C LYS A 548 1.32 17.95 0.25
N SER A 549 2.17 17.11 -0.34
CA SER A 549 3.52 16.84 0.15
C SER A 549 4.50 17.82 -0.51
N PRO A 550 5.68 18.09 0.09
CA PRO A 550 6.64 19.02 -0.50
C PRO A 550 7.04 18.57 -1.91
N TRP A 551 7.01 19.49 -2.87
CA TRP A 551 7.09 19.20 -4.30
C TRP A 551 8.43 18.58 -4.69
N TRP A 552 9.50 18.97 -3.99
CA TRP A 552 10.83 18.39 -4.08
C TRP A 552 10.95 16.94 -3.59
N THR A 553 9.87 16.34 -3.09
CA THR A 553 9.78 14.92 -2.71
C THR A 553 8.86 14.09 -3.61
N LEU A 554 8.25 14.69 -4.65
CA LEU A 554 7.36 14.00 -5.59
C LEU A 554 8.10 12.97 -6.45
N GLY A 555 9.39 13.18 -6.69
CA GLY A 555 10.19 12.33 -7.58
C GLY A 555 9.80 12.39 -9.06
N PHE A 556 8.92 13.34 -9.43
CA PHE A 556 8.49 13.71 -10.77
C PHE A 556 8.55 15.24 -10.88
N LYS A 557 8.37 15.80 -12.08
CA LYS A 557 8.18 17.26 -12.20
C LYS A 557 6.84 17.64 -11.59
N TYR A 558 6.76 18.85 -11.05
CA TYR A 558 5.49 19.42 -10.57
C TYR A 558 4.40 19.34 -11.65
N GLN A 559 4.71 19.80 -12.88
CA GLN A 559 3.74 19.83 -13.99
C GLN A 559 3.16 18.45 -14.30
N ASP A 560 4.00 17.42 -14.40
CA ASP A 560 3.58 16.04 -14.70
C ASP A 560 2.55 15.50 -13.68
N VAL A 561 2.51 16.06 -12.46
CA VAL A 561 1.55 15.69 -11.40
C VAL A 561 0.38 16.67 -11.35
N ALA A 562 0.61 17.97 -11.59
CA ALA A 562 -0.43 19.00 -11.68
C ALA A 562 -1.41 18.74 -12.84
N ASP A 563 -0.90 18.29 -13.99
CA ASP A 563 -1.70 17.88 -15.15
C ASP A 563 -2.67 16.75 -14.79
N ILE A 564 -2.22 15.77 -13.99
CA ILE A 564 -3.07 14.65 -13.51
C ILE A 564 -4.08 15.14 -12.47
N ALA A 565 -3.69 16.09 -11.62
CA ALA A 565 -4.58 16.72 -10.63
C ALA A 565 -5.66 17.62 -11.25
N GLU A 566 -5.54 17.93 -12.56
CA GLU A 566 -6.23 19.05 -13.21
C GLU A 566 -6.11 20.32 -12.35
N TRP A 567 -4.86 20.70 -12.08
CA TRP A 567 -4.49 21.96 -11.46
C TRP A 567 -3.82 22.84 -12.51
N GLU A 568 -4.36 24.04 -12.69
CA GLU A 568 -3.71 25.11 -13.46
C GLU A 568 -2.64 25.80 -12.59
N ASP A 569 -2.02 26.87 -13.11
CA ASP A 569 -0.96 27.61 -12.42
C ASP A 569 -1.43 28.32 -11.13
N GLU A 570 -2.73 28.30 -10.82
CA GLU A 570 -3.34 28.87 -9.59
C GLU A 570 -2.57 28.55 -8.30
N GLN A 571 -2.03 27.34 -8.17
CA GLN A 571 -1.26 26.96 -6.97
C GLN A 571 0.14 27.56 -6.94
N ILE A 572 0.78 27.72 -8.11
CA ILE A 572 2.06 28.44 -8.22
C ILE A 572 1.82 29.93 -7.93
N GLU A 573 0.75 30.51 -8.45
CA GLU A 573 0.36 31.90 -8.17
C GLU A 573 0.02 32.12 -6.69
N TYR A 574 -0.75 31.23 -6.07
CA TYR A 574 -1.05 31.27 -4.64
C TYR A 574 0.23 31.23 -3.78
N ILE A 575 1.17 30.34 -4.09
CA ILE A 575 2.44 30.27 -3.36
C ILE A 575 3.27 31.54 -3.58
N LYS A 576 3.34 32.06 -4.83
CA LYS A 576 4.01 33.33 -5.14
C LYS A 576 3.41 34.52 -4.40
N GLU A 577 2.08 34.57 -4.23
CA GLU A 577 1.40 35.57 -3.41
C GLU A 577 1.76 35.39 -1.92
N LYS A 578 1.76 34.15 -1.42
CA LYS A 578 2.02 33.85 -0.01
C LYS A 578 3.44 34.20 0.47
N ILE A 579 4.45 34.14 -0.40
CA ILE A 579 5.82 34.57 -0.08
C ILE A 579 6.06 36.09 -0.17
N THR A 580 5.06 36.90 -0.58
CA THR A 580 5.17 38.36 -0.53
C THR A 580 5.05 38.89 0.90
N GLU A 581 5.59 40.09 1.15
CA GLU A 581 5.41 40.78 2.43
C GLU A 581 3.92 41.02 2.73
N GLU A 582 3.11 41.33 1.72
CA GLU A 582 1.65 41.45 1.84
C GLU A 582 1.00 40.12 2.27
N GLY A 583 1.36 39.01 1.63
CA GLY A 583 0.85 37.66 1.92
C GLY A 583 1.25 37.15 3.32
N ARG A 584 2.49 37.45 3.73
CA ARG A 584 3.05 37.23 5.06
C ARG A 584 2.32 38.05 6.13
N MET A 585 2.10 39.34 5.89
CA MET A 585 1.35 40.23 6.77
C MET A 585 -0.15 39.87 6.86
N GLU A 586 -0.74 39.29 5.82
CA GLU A 586 -2.11 38.75 5.85
C GLU A 586 -2.22 37.55 6.79
N ASP A 587 -1.27 36.62 6.73
CA ASP A 587 -1.25 35.42 7.56
C ASP A 587 -0.97 35.73 9.05
N LEU A 588 -0.13 36.72 9.33
CA LEU A 588 0.06 37.28 10.67
C LEU A 588 -1.23 37.93 11.21
N LYS A 589 -1.97 38.70 10.38
CA LYS A 589 -3.28 39.27 10.76
C LYS A 589 -4.35 38.20 11.01
N LYS A 590 -4.26 37.04 10.34
CA LYS A 590 -5.10 35.86 10.60
C LYS A 590 -4.73 35.12 11.89
N GLY A 591 -3.66 35.54 12.59
CA GLY A 591 -3.25 34.99 13.88
C GLY A 591 -2.33 33.77 13.80
N LYS A 592 -1.69 33.50 12.65
CA LYS A 592 -0.58 32.55 12.61
C LYS A 592 0.60 33.06 13.45
N ALA A 593 1.29 32.15 14.13
CA ALA A 593 2.52 32.47 14.86
C ALA A 593 3.64 32.88 13.86
N PRO A 594 4.46 33.92 14.14
CA PRO A 594 5.51 34.37 13.23
C PRO A 594 6.49 33.26 12.80
N GLU A 595 6.82 32.36 13.73
CA GLU A 595 7.71 31.23 13.51
C GLU A 595 7.09 30.24 12.50
N GLN A 596 5.77 30.01 12.56
CA GLN A 596 5.08 29.16 11.61
C GLN A 596 4.98 29.84 10.23
N VAL A 597 4.78 31.16 10.17
CA VAL A 597 4.76 31.89 8.90
C VAL A 597 6.12 31.80 8.20
N ALA A 598 7.22 31.91 8.94
CA ALA A 598 8.56 31.73 8.39
C ALA A 598 8.82 30.26 7.94
N LEU A 599 8.31 29.25 8.65
CA LEU A 599 8.39 27.85 8.20
C LEU A 599 7.56 27.58 6.95
N ASP A 600 6.35 28.16 6.84
CA ASP A 600 5.51 28.09 5.65
C ASP A 600 6.24 28.74 4.45
N GLU A 601 6.84 29.92 4.64
CA GLU A 601 7.64 30.62 3.63
C GLU A 601 8.84 29.80 3.16
N ALA A 602 9.60 29.17 4.08
CA ALA A 602 10.71 28.29 3.74
C ALA A 602 10.26 27.07 2.90
N ALA A 603 9.12 26.46 3.24
CA ALA A 603 8.55 25.34 2.48
C ALA A 603 8.13 25.77 1.07
N PHE A 604 7.47 26.92 0.96
CA PHE A 604 7.05 27.52 -0.31
C PHE A 604 8.24 27.84 -1.24
N LEU A 605 9.34 28.38 -0.71
CA LEU A 605 10.56 28.65 -1.48
C LEU A 605 11.20 27.35 -1.99
N MET A 606 11.24 26.31 -1.15
CA MET A 606 11.73 24.97 -1.54
C MET A 606 10.88 24.32 -2.63
N ASP A 607 9.56 24.49 -2.56
CA ASP A 607 8.61 23.93 -3.53
C ASP A 607 8.67 24.67 -4.87
N LEU A 608 8.75 26.00 -4.87
CA LEU A 608 8.96 26.78 -6.11
C LEU A 608 10.29 26.43 -6.80
N ALA A 609 11.40 26.39 -6.05
CA ALA A 609 12.71 26.05 -6.59
C ALA A 609 12.79 24.61 -7.14
N SER A 610 11.89 23.72 -6.73
CA SER A 610 11.82 22.35 -7.26
C SER A 610 11.28 22.29 -8.70
N ILE A 611 10.54 23.30 -9.15
CA ILE A 611 9.91 23.33 -10.48
C ILE A 611 10.97 23.36 -11.57
N ASP A 612 11.99 24.22 -11.42
CA ASP A 612 13.04 24.47 -12.41
C ASP A 612 14.45 24.09 -11.93
N GLY A 613 14.64 23.80 -10.64
CA GLY A 613 15.92 23.47 -10.03
C GLY A 613 16.77 24.69 -9.63
N SER A 614 16.15 25.86 -9.43
CA SER A 614 16.78 27.15 -9.10
C SER A 614 17.30 27.26 -7.65
N TRP A 615 17.77 26.16 -7.06
CA TRP A 615 18.12 26.04 -5.63
C TRP A 615 19.02 27.17 -5.10
N ASN A 616 20.02 27.58 -5.90
CA ASN A 616 20.97 28.63 -5.52
C ASN A 616 20.31 30.00 -5.25
N GLU A 617 19.21 30.32 -5.92
CA GLU A 617 18.55 31.63 -5.82
C GLU A 617 17.77 31.79 -4.50
N VAL A 618 17.38 30.67 -3.88
CA VAL A 618 16.53 30.65 -2.68
C VAL A 618 17.27 30.32 -1.39
N VAL A 619 18.52 29.82 -1.43
CA VAL A 619 19.23 29.31 -0.24
C VAL A 619 19.29 30.33 0.89
N ASP A 620 19.67 31.56 0.58
CA ASP A 620 19.93 32.58 1.58
C ASP A 620 18.62 33.00 2.28
N ARG A 621 17.53 33.19 1.50
CA ARG A 621 16.20 33.47 2.08
C ARG A 621 15.65 32.30 2.89
N ILE A 622 15.84 31.06 2.43
CA ILE A 622 15.45 29.86 3.20
C ILE A 622 16.21 29.80 4.54
N ALA A 623 17.50 30.15 4.56
CA ALA A 623 18.27 30.22 5.80
C ALA A 623 17.75 31.31 6.74
N GLU A 624 17.40 32.49 6.22
CA GLU A 624 16.75 33.56 7.01
C GLU A 624 15.42 33.08 7.60
N CYS A 625 14.54 32.46 6.81
CA CYS A 625 13.27 31.92 7.28
C CYS A 625 13.46 30.89 8.43
N TYR A 626 14.43 29.99 8.33
CA TYR A 626 14.75 29.07 9.44
C TYR A 626 15.35 29.78 10.66
N MET A 627 16.06 30.91 10.48
CA MET A 627 16.55 31.72 11.58
C MET A 627 15.40 32.46 12.30
N GLU A 628 14.48 33.05 11.54
CA GLU A 628 13.25 33.68 12.04
C GLU A 628 12.35 32.68 12.79
N ALA A 629 12.30 31.42 12.34
CA ALA A 629 11.60 30.32 13.00
C ALA A 629 12.32 29.76 14.25
N GLY A 630 13.47 30.32 14.64
CA GLY A 630 14.27 29.86 15.79
C GLY A 630 15.07 28.57 15.56
N LEU A 631 15.07 28.02 14.34
CA LEU A 631 15.86 26.83 13.96
C LEU A 631 17.26 27.24 13.49
N HIS A 632 17.98 27.95 14.36
CA HIS A 632 19.29 28.57 14.06
C HIS A 632 20.32 27.60 13.49
N ASP A 633 20.33 26.34 13.92
CA ASP A 633 21.31 25.35 13.46
C ASP A 633 20.99 24.83 12.06
N ILE A 634 19.70 24.74 11.68
CA ILE A 634 19.28 24.46 10.30
C ILE A 634 19.64 25.66 9.40
N ALA A 635 19.42 26.89 9.88
CA ALA A 635 19.80 28.11 9.14
C ALA A 635 21.31 28.14 8.82
N LYS A 636 22.18 27.88 9.82
CA LYS A 636 23.64 27.78 9.61
C LYS A 636 24.01 26.67 8.64
N PHE A 637 23.41 25.49 8.79
CA PHE A 637 23.67 24.35 7.91
C PHE A 637 23.35 24.66 6.44
N ILE A 638 22.20 25.30 6.19
CA ILE A 638 21.74 25.70 4.85
C ILE A 638 22.67 26.77 4.27
N ALA A 639 22.93 27.85 5.01
CA ALA A 639 23.80 28.95 4.60
C ALA A 639 25.29 28.59 4.49
N PHE A 640 25.72 27.40 4.95
CA PHE A 640 27.12 27.01 4.91
C PHE A 640 27.66 26.97 3.47
N ARG A 641 28.79 27.66 3.26
CA ARG A 641 29.69 27.62 2.10
C ARG A 641 31.11 27.34 2.63
N GLU A 642 31.95 26.65 1.86
CA GLU A 642 33.33 26.27 2.27
C GLU A 642 34.32 27.45 2.21
#